data_AF-A0AAW0G1U7-F1
#
_entry.id   AF-A0AAW0G1U7-F1
#
_cell.length_a   1.000
_cell.length_b   1.000
_cell.length_c   1.000
_cell.angle_alpha   90.00
_cell.angle_beta   90.00
_cell.angle_gamma   90.00
#
_symmetry.space_group_name_H-M   'P 1'
#
loop_
_entity.id
_entity.type
_entity.pdbx_description
1 polymer ?
#
loop_
_entity_poly.entity_id
_entity_poly.type
_entity_poly.pdbx_seq_one_letter_code
_entity_poly.pdbx_strand_id
1 'polypeptide(L)'
;MEPTIENVDFMFNGPPSLVRPFVTKLLVKLHKPNVPDVFALCYFRHMKVNWEHDTYRLHQRGGWTRVQQIFVDCGIIETLLHYTQHESSTQDRDLAGYHALDCIQHFILAGSTAERCQLFEQLMAHNFLGVCIDKIDNSPLIVHRGAAANCLRFCINHCPLAKSLSAARTAEALEKFCQWTILGSDRDAEELQRPDKIWQTQLLSGQLMLPRYATKYARRISGMKAEHYMFGSHALLCRSPPPSREFILDVVTHRPNIFDLFFECGLTPRPPWYPETDVDSAAIEILALLMQFPLTTIPCLDIPLEGNHKDEYKSDVDTSIKIIQVFVSRPNWAQRLIDVWSKYEHEEIAIVERLLSRVSQDWYAAAPPEDDAIVEVMERRGTIRIATLRIIANATYANEIKDSDLLSLARIAYLACQKVKSQEEVMISADPDDICVWQERNQEILRVPLAGTDREDVDEVALIPREATIGPIALIRVLTCLAERGLLDQSQSWTQLPEGTSPSVTLANLKQITSPPIIKKILTIAVKRASAYREIGRQRVQSNAYHRALLAYVPAAELSCCLLEFDRVTGRKYSREIRGARKELVLCLGNAAEMSRRKDRKEDFLRFAVAANQYAKDALPEEGITGDLIVKNGRRLAEAKRVLNVS
;
A
#
# COMPACT_ATOMS: atom_id res chain seq x y z
N MET A 1 -11.06 45.75 -14.17
CA MET A 1 -9.80 44.98 -14.23
C MET A 1 -9.88 44.08 -15.45
N GLU A 2 -9.03 44.35 -16.43
CA GLU A 2 -8.89 43.55 -17.65
C GLU A 2 -7.74 42.54 -17.46
N PRO A 3 -7.79 41.36 -18.09
CA PRO A 3 -6.76 40.34 -17.97
C PRO A 3 -5.59 40.69 -18.90
N THR A 4 -4.86 41.77 -18.61
CA THR A 4 -3.64 42.12 -19.33
C THR A 4 -2.46 41.32 -18.78
N ILE A 5 -1.45 41.05 -19.61
CA ILE A 5 -0.22 40.37 -19.19
C ILE A 5 0.40 41.11 -18.00
N GLU A 6 0.46 42.44 -18.05
CA GLU A 6 0.95 43.29 -16.96
C GLU A 6 0.20 43.09 -15.64
N ASN A 7 -1.13 42.96 -15.68
CA ASN A 7 -1.95 42.73 -14.50
C ASN A 7 -1.73 41.34 -13.91
N VAL A 8 -1.47 40.33 -14.74
CA VAL A 8 -1.16 38.97 -14.30
C VAL A 8 0.26 38.90 -13.74
N ASP A 9 1.24 39.51 -14.40
CA ASP A 9 2.63 39.55 -13.94
C ASP A 9 2.76 40.30 -12.62
N PHE A 10 2.04 41.41 -12.46
CA PHE A 10 1.98 42.16 -11.22
C PHE A 10 1.45 41.32 -10.05
N MET A 11 0.53 40.39 -10.32
CA MET A 11 -0.07 39.52 -9.30
C MET A 11 0.94 38.56 -8.67
N PHE A 12 1.94 38.10 -9.44
CA PHE A 12 2.96 37.16 -8.97
C PHE A 12 4.29 37.83 -8.59
N ASN A 13 4.62 38.96 -9.21
CA ASN A 13 5.92 39.62 -9.04
C ASN A 13 5.83 40.98 -8.33
N GLY A 14 4.63 41.48 -8.06
CA GLY A 14 4.41 42.78 -7.43
C GLY A 14 4.75 42.80 -5.92
N PRO A 15 4.93 44.00 -5.33
CA PRO A 15 5.14 44.14 -3.89
C PRO A 15 3.95 43.56 -3.09
N PRO A 16 4.18 42.75 -2.03
CA PRO A 16 3.10 42.09 -1.27
C PRO A 16 1.99 43.03 -0.76
N SER A 17 2.34 44.26 -0.40
CA SER A 17 1.40 45.29 0.05
C SER A 17 0.40 45.73 -1.03
N LEU A 18 0.79 45.66 -2.30
CA LEU A 18 -0.05 46.02 -3.44
C LEU A 18 -0.74 44.80 -4.08
N VAL A 19 -0.14 43.61 -3.94
CA VAL A 19 -0.73 42.35 -4.42
C VAL A 19 -2.01 42.00 -3.65
N ARG A 20 -2.04 42.13 -2.31
CA ARG A 20 -3.22 41.74 -1.51
C ARG A 20 -4.52 42.44 -1.95
N PRO A 21 -4.60 43.79 -2.02
CA PRO A 21 -5.81 44.47 -2.50
C PRO A 21 -6.19 44.10 -3.93
N PHE A 22 -5.20 43.81 -4.78
CA PHE A 22 -5.42 43.38 -6.15
C PHE A 22 -6.06 41.99 -6.21
N VAL A 23 -5.50 41.02 -5.49
CA VAL A 23 -6.01 39.65 -5.38
C VAL A 23 -7.43 39.66 -4.81
N THR A 24 -7.71 40.41 -3.74
CA THR A 24 -9.08 40.51 -3.20
C THR A 24 -10.09 40.98 -4.25
N LYS A 25 -9.76 42.04 -5.02
CA LYS A 25 -10.63 42.54 -6.10
C LYS A 25 -10.81 41.51 -7.22
N LEU A 26 -9.76 40.77 -7.57
CA LEU A 26 -9.80 39.72 -8.57
C LEU A 26 -10.74 38.58 -8.14
N LEU A 27 -10.57 38.05 -6.92
CA LEU A 27 -11.39 36.95 -6.41
C LEU A 27 -12.87 37.32 -6.33
N VAL A 28 -13.18 38.52 -5.83
CA VAL A 28 -14.55 39.06 -5.84
C VAL A 28 -15.12 39.14 -7.27
N LYS A 29 -14.31 39.44 -8.28
CA LYS A 29 -14.75 39.45 -9.67
C LYS A 29 -14.97 38.05 -10.23
N LEU A 30 -14.10 37.09 -9.91
CA LEU A 30 -14.20 35.69 -10.34
C LEU A 30 -15.40 34.97 -9.72
N HIS A 31 -15.87 35.41 -8.56
CA HIS A 31 -17.06 34.88 -7.88
C HIS A 31 -18.38 35.41 -8.47
N LYS A 32 -18.35 36.35 -9.43
CA LYS A 32 -19.58 36.86 -10.05
C LYS A 32 -20.13 35.84 -11.05
N PRO A 33 -21.46 35.60 -11.09
CA PRO A 33 -22.06 34.62 -11.99
C PRO A 33 -21.83 34.94 -13.48
N ASN A 34 -21.70 36.22 -13.83
CA ASN A 34 -21.53 36.69 -15.21
C ASN A 34 -20.08 37.10 -15.52
N VAL A 35 -19.08 36.48 -14.87
CA VAL A 35 -17.68 36.72 -15.23
C VAL A 35 -17.42 36.16 -16.65
N PRO A 36 -16.78 36.92 -17.56
CA PRO A 36 -16.46 36.40 -18.89
C PRO A 36 -15.54 35.18 -18.81
N ASP A 37 -15.84 34.11 -19.54
CA ASP A 37 -15.10 32.85 -19.46
C ASP A 37 -13.61 33.02 -19.80
N VAL A 38 -13.31 33.79 -20.86
CA VAL A 38 -11.93 34.15 -21.25
C VAL A 38 -11.20 34.86 -20.10
N PHE A 39 -11.89 35.72 -19.35
CA PHE A 39 -11.28 36.41 -18.21
C PHE A 39 -10.83 35.41 -17.15
N ALA A 40 -11.71 34.48 -16.75
CA ALA A 40 -11.37 33.47 -15.76
C ALA A 40 -10.31 32.48 -16.26
N LEU A 41 -10.40 32.05 -17.52
CA LEU A 41 -9.42 31.17 -18.16
C LEU A 41 -8.02 31.79 -18.11
N CYS A 42 -7.87 33.07 -18.49
CA CYS A 42 -6.59 33.77 -18.43
C CYS A 42 -6.00 33.70 -17.03
N TYR A 43 -6.75 34.03 -15.98
CA TYR A 43 -6.21 34.06 -14.62
C TYR A 43 -5.89 32.66 -14.08
N PHE A 44 -6.81 31.69 -14.18
CA PHE A 44 -6.56 30.35 -13.63
C PHE A 44 -5.44 29.61 -14.37
N ARG A 45 -5.32 29.78 -15.69
CA ARG A 45 -4.20 29.20 -16.45
C ARG A 45 -2.86 29.75 -15.99
N HIS A 46 -2.75 31.07 -15.79
CA HIS A 46 -1.50 31.67 -15.31
C HIS A 46 -1.19 31.30 -13.85
N MET A 47 -2.22 31.19 -13.00
CA MET A 47 -2.07 30.64 -11.64
C MET A 47 -1.50 29.23 -11.66
N LYS A 48 -2.09 28.33 -12.46
CA LYS A 48 -1.57 26.96 -12.63
C LYS A 48 -0.09 26.97 -13.01
N VAL A 49 0.26 27.66 -14.10
CA VAL A 49 1.64 27.66 -14.64
C VAL A 49 2.64 28.20 -13.62
N ASN A 50 2.32 29.31 -12.92
CA ASN A 50 3.22 29.87 -11.92
C ASN A 50 3.39 28.94 -10.71
N TRP A 51 2.29 28.35 -10.21
CA TRP A 51 2.36 27.47 -9.04
C TRP A 51 2.94 26.08 -9.34
N GLU A 52 2.76 25.58 -10.55
CA GLU A 52 3.45 24.39 -11.05
C GLU A 52 4.97 24.61 -11.03
N HIS A 53 5.43 25.75 -11.57
CA HIS A 53 6.85 26.13 -11.53
C HIS A 53 7.38 26.30 -10.10
N ASP A 54 6.60 26.94 -9.22
CA ASP A 54 6.96 27.08 -7.81
C ASP A 54 7.03 25.73 -7.10
N THR A 55 6.13 24.78 -7.41
CA THR A 55 6.14 23.44 -6.83
C THR A 55 7.49 22.76 -7.06
N TYR A 56 8.02 22.79 -8.29
CA TYR A 56 9.33 22.22 -8.62
C TYR A 56 10.49 22.90 -7.87
N ARG A 57 10.42 24.22 -7.67
CA ARG A 57 11.46 24.98 -6.94
C ARG A 57 11.40 24.75 -5.43
N LEU A 58 10.19 24.65 -4.88
CA LEU A 58 9.93 24.60 -3.44
C LEU A 58 10.01 23.20 -2.84
N HIS A 59 9.97 22.13 -3.67
CA HIS A 59 10.30 20.78 -3.21
C HIS A 59 11.65 20.71 -2.47
N GLN A 60 12.57 21.66 -2.70
CA GLN A 60 13.86 21.75 -2.02
C GLN A 60 13.90 22.66 -0.78
N ARG A 61 12.93 23.58 -0.62
CA ARG A 61 12.96 24.61 0.44
C ARG A 61 11.82 24.49 1.45
N GLY A 62 10.70 23.87 1.06
CA GLY A 62 9.48 23.73 1.85
C GLY A 62 8.69 25.04 2.03
N GLY A 63 7.38 24.98 1.85
CA GLY A 63 6.44 26.04 2.24
C GLY A 63 6.03 26.99 1.11
N TRP A 64 4.88 27.65 1.30
CA TRP A 64 4.32 28.57 0.32
C TRP A 64 5.14 29.86 0.20
N THR A 65 5.14 30.43 -1.01
CA THR A 65 5.63 31.79 -1.22
C THR A 65 4.72 32.80 -0.51
N ARG A 66 5.25 34.01 -0.24
CA ARG A 66 4.44 35.09 0.33
C ARG A 66 3.22 35.43 -0.53
N VAL A 67 3.34 35.28 -1.85
CA VAL A 67 2.24 35.49 -2.80
C VAL A 67 1.19 34.39 -2.64
N GLN A 68 1.60 33.12 -2.62
CA GLN A 68 0.69 31.99 -2.39
C GLN A 68 -0.07 32.15 -1.06
N GLN A 69 0.60 32.55 0.02
CA GLN A 69 -0.07 32.84 1.29
C GLN A 69 -1.11 33.97 1.15
N ILE A 70 -0.83 35.03 0.39
CA ILE A 70 -1.81 36.10 0.15
C ILE A 70 -3.07 35.57 -0.55
N PHE A 71 -2.92 34.67 -1.52
CA PHE A 71 -4.07 34.05 -2.19
C PHE A 71 -4.92 33.23 -1.22
N VAL A 72 -4.29 32.39 -0.39
CA VAL A 72 -4.96 31.58 0.63
C VAL A 72 -5.67 32.48 1.64
N ASP A 73 -5.01 33.54 2.12
CA ASP A 73 -5.60 34.52 3.05
C ASP A 73 -6.78 35.28 2.44
N CYS A 74 -6.81 35.45 1.12
CA CYS A 74 -7.88 36.16 0.41
C CYS A 74 -9.06 35.25 0.01
N GLY A 75 -9.02 33.95 0.33
CA GLY A 75 -10.11 33.02 0.01
C GLY A 75 -10.05 32.46 -1.42
N ILE A 76 -8.85 32.21 -1.96
CA ILE A 76 -8.71 31.58 -3.29
C ILE A 76 -9.43 30.23 -3.37
N ILE A 77 -9.43 29.43 -2.31
CA ILE A 77 -10.00 28.07 -2.30
C ILE A 77 -11.50 28.07 -2.54
N GLU A 78 -12.23 28.98 -1.88
CA GLU A 78 -13.65 29.19 -2.16
C GLU A 78 -13.88 29.52 -3.63
N THR A 79 -13.06 30.43 -4.19
CA THR A 79 -13.19 30.87 -5.58
C THR A 79 -12.92 29.74 -6.56
N LEU A 80 -11.88 28.94 -6.33
CA LEU A 80 -11.53 27.78 -7.17
C LEU A 80 -12.67 26.76 -7.15
N LEU A 81 -13.15 26.35 -5.97
CA LEU A 81 -14.20 25.34 -5.83
C LEU A 81 -15.56 25.82 -6.35
N HIS A 82 -15.91 27.07 -6.08
CA HIS A 82 -17.13 27.67 -6.63
C HIS A 82 -17.11 27.65 -8.16
N TYR A 83 -15.98 28.03 -8.77
CA TYR A 83 -15.88 28.10 -10.21
C TYR A 83 -15.97 26.71 -10.86
N THR A 84 -15.39 25.68 -10.24
CA THR A 84 -15.37 24.32 -10.80
C THR A 84 -16.75 23.68 -10.82
N GLN A 85 -17.65 24.04 -9.90
CA GLN A 85 -19.01 23.48 -9.81
C GLN A 85 -19.95 23.90 -10.95
N HIS A 86 -19.63 24.94 -11.71
CA HIS A 86 -20.52 25.43 -12.77
C HIS A 86 -20.46 24.52 -14.00
N GLU A 87 -21.60 23.95 -14.38
CA GLU A 87 -21.77 23.30 -15.68
C GLU A 87 -21.81 24.37 -16.78
N SER A 88 -21.12 24.13 -17.91
CA SER A 88 -21.10 25.06 -19.03
C SER A 88 -21.15 24.35 -20.38
N SER A 89 -21.61 25.09 -21.38
CA SER A 89 -21.58 24.71 -22.79
C SER A 89 -20.37 25.28 -23.53
N THR A 90 -19.53 26.10 -22.88
CA THR A 90 -18.38 26.77 -23.50
C THR A 90 -17.05 26.10 -23.14
N GLN A 91 -16.20 25.91 -24.15
CA GLN A 91 -14.86 25.35 -23.95
C GLN A 91 -14.00 26.22 -23.01
N ASP A 92 -14.10 27.55 -23.08
CA ASP A 92 -13.31 28.44 -22.23
C ASP A 92 -13.64 28.28 -20.74
N ARG A 93 -14.93 28.07 -20.41
CA ARG A 93 -15.34 27.77 -19.03
C ARG A 93 -14.82 26.42 -18.59
N ASP A 94 -14.96 25.39 -19.44
CA ASP A 94 -14.48 24.04 -19.15
C ASP A 94 -12.98 24.02 -18.84
N LEU A 95 -12.19 24.77 -19.63
CA LEU A 95 -10.76 24.96 -19.41
C LEU A 95 -10.46 25.70 -18.10
N ALA A 96 -11.17 26.80 -17.84
CA ALA A 96 -11.02 27.58 -16.62
C ALA A 96 -11.34 26.75 -15.37
N GLY A 97 -12.41 25.94 -15.41
CA GLY A 97 -12.77 25.01 -14.34
C GLY A 97 -11.73 23.92 -14.12
N TYR A 98 -11.18 23.34 -15.19
CA TYR A 98 -10.08 22.37 -15.07
C TYR A 98 -8.86 23.01 -14.37
N HIS A 99 -8.41 24.17 -14.85
CA HIS A 99 -7.26 24.86 -14.24
C HIS A 99 -7.52 25.27 -12.79
N ALA A 100 -8.74 25.69 -12.46
CA ALA A 100 -9.11 26.03 -11.10
C ALA A 100 -9.00 24.83 -10.15
N LEU A 101 -9.48 23.65 -10.57
CA LEU A 101 -9.36 22.43 -9.77
C LEU A 101 -7.89 22.01 -9.63
N ASP A 102 -7.19 21.97 -10.75
CA ASP A 102 -5.80 21.53 -10.83
C ASP A 102 -4.84 22.42 -10.00
N CYS A 103 -5.12 23.72 -9.89
CA CYS A 103 -4.38 24.62 -9.00
C CYS A 103 -4.30 24.15 -7.54
N ILE A 104 -5.34 23.47 -7.04
CA ILE A 104 -5.40 23.02 -5.64
C ILE A 104 -4.24 22.05 -5.35
N GLN A 105 -3.90 21.16 -6.28
CA GLN A 105 -2.82 20.20 -6.09
C GLN A 105 -1.46 20.89 -5.88
N HIS A 106 -1.22 22.00 -6.57
CA HIS A 106 0.03 22.73 -6.48
C HIS A 106 0.17 23.44 -5.13
N PHE A 107 -0.94 23.93 -4.54
CA PHE A 107 -0.92 24.42 -3.15
C PHE A 107 -0.61 23.30 -2.16
N ILE A 108 -1.21 22.13 -2.33
CA ILE A 108 -0.95 20.99 -1.45
C ILE A 108 0.53 20.60 -1.50
N LEU A 109 1.08 20.45 -2.71
CA LEU A 109 2.46 20.01 -2.90
C LEU A 109 3.48 21.04 -2.40
N ALA A 110 3.28 22.33 -2.69
CA ALA A 110 4.19 23.40 -2.26
C ALA A 110 4.14 23.71 -0.75
N GLY A 111 3.02 23.44 -0.09
CA GLY A 111 2.81 23.82 1.31
C GLY A 111 3.66 23.02 2.30
N SER A 112 4.06 23.66 3.39
CA SER A 112 4.57 23.01 4.59
C SER A 112 3.46 22.24 5.31
N THR A 113 3.82 21.42 6.30
CA THR A 113 2.82 20.69 7.10
C THR A 113 1.76 21.62 7.72
N ALA A 114 2.16 22.78 8.26
CA ALA A 114 1.22 23.74 8.87
C ALA A 114 0.29 24.39 7.84
N GLU A 115 0.84 24.77 6.68
CA GLU A 115 0.08 25.36 5.57
C GLU A 115 -0.89 24.35 4.96
N ARG A 116 -0.50 23.08 4.81
CA ARG A 116 -1.39 22.00 4.37
C ARG A 116 -2.56 21.78 5.33
N CYS A 117 -2.37 21.97 6.64
CA CYS A 117 -3.45 21.95 7.62
C CYS A 117 -4.39 23.16 7.45
N GLN A 118 -3.84 24.37 7.30
CA GLN A 118 -4.64 25.58 7.02
C GLN A 118 -5.46 25.42 5.73
N LEU A 119 -4.83 24.92 4.66
CA LEU A 119 -5.49 24.64 3.38
C LEU A 119 -6.63 23.64 3.55
N PHE A 120 -6.37 22.56 4.28
CA PHE A 120 -7.34 21.50 4.53
C PHE A 120 -8.62 22.03 5.20
N GLU A 121 -8.49 22.90 6.20
CA GLU A 121 -9.65 23.54 6.85
C GLU A 121 -10.51 24.32 5.84
N GLN A 122 -9.88 25.09 4.93
CA GLN A 122 -10.60 25.80 3.88
C GLN A 122 -11.26 24.84 2.89
N LEU A 123 -10.55 23.80 2.44
CA LEU A 123 -11.11 22.79 1.53
C LEU A 123 -12.35 22.12 2.12
N MET A 124 -12.33 21.79 3.41
CA MET A 124 -13.47 21.18 4.10
C MET A 124 -14.62 22.16 4.30
N ALA A 125 -14.35 23.42 4.64
CA ALA A 125 -15.37 24.46 4.76
C ALA A 125 -16.16 24.68 3.45
N HIS A 126 -15.54 24.41 2.30
CA HIS A 126 -16.13 24.58 0.98
C HIS A 126 -16.50 23.26 0.27
N ASN A 127 -16.77 22.20 1.05
CA ASN A 127 -17.27 20.90 0.55
C ASN A 127 -16.38 20.26 -0.55
N PHE A 128 -15.06 20.38 -0.45
CA PHE A 128 -14.12 19.85 -1.44
C PHE A 128 -14.37 18.37 -1.79
N LEU A 129 -14.61 17.52 -0.79
CA LEU A 129 -14.84 16.09 -1.01
C LEU A 129 -16.08 15.85 -1.88
N GLY A 130 -17.18 16.56 -1.61
CA GLY A 130 -18.41 16.47 -2.41
C GLY A 130 -18.18 16.93 -3.85
N VAL A 131 -17.40 18.00 -4.05
CA VAL A 131 -17.03 18.49 -5.39
C VAL A 131 -16.22 17.45 -6.15
N CYS A 132 -15.19 16.86 -5.54
CA CYS A 132 -14.38 15.85 -6.20
C CYS A 132 -15.19 14.60 -6.57
N ILE A 133 -16.03 14.10 -5.65
CA ILE A 133 -16.90 12.94 -5.91
C ILE A 133 -17.86 13.23 -7.06
N ASP A 134 -18.56 14.38 -7.02
CA ASP A 134 -19.48 14.80 -8.07
C ASP A 134 -18.77 14.92 -9.42
N LYS A 135 -17.58 15.51 -9.46
CA LYS A 135 -16.80 15.61 -10.70
C LYS A 135 -16.40 14.25 -11.24
N ILE A 136 -15.99 13.31 -10.40
CA ILE A 136 -15.60 11.97 -10.86
C ILE A 136 -16.83 11.21 -11.39
N ASP A 137 -17.94 11.24 -10.65
CA ASP A 137 -19.18 10.53 -11.00
C ASP A 137 -19.85 11.15 -12.24
N ASN A 138 -20.06 12.47 -12.23
CA ASN A 138 -21.03 13.14 -13.11
C ASN A 138 -20.40 14.00 -14.20
N SER A 139 -19.14 14.42 -14.08
CA SER A 139 -18.55 15.32 -15.08
C SER A 139 -18.55 14.70 -16.49
N PRO A 140 -18.95 15.46 -17.53
CA PRO A 140 -18.88 15.01 -18.91
C PRO A 140 -17.48 15.16 -19.52
N LEU A 141 -16.47 15.55 -18.73
CA LEU A 141 -15.11 15.82 -19.20
C LEU A 141 -14.08 14.96 -18.48
N ILE A 142 -13.29 14.21 -19.24
CA ILE A 142 -12.21 13.35 -18.73
C ILE A 142 -11.17 14.16 -17.94
N VAL A 143 -10.86 15.39 -18.37
CA VAL A 143 -9.86 16.24 -17.69
C VAL A 143 -10.33 16.68 -16.31
N HIS A 144 -11.64 16.93 -16.13
CA HIS A 144 -12.22 17.25 -14.82
C HIS A 144 -12.26 16.02 -13.91
N ARG A 145 -12.64 14.86 -14.45
CA ARG A 145 -12.60 13.59 -13.70
C ARG A 145 -11.18 13.28 -13.21
N GLY A 146 -10.19 13.45 -14.08
CA GLY A 146 -8.77 13.26 -13.75
C GLY A 146 -8.25 14.25 -12.70
N ALA A 147 -8.52 15.54 -12.88
CA ALA A 147 -8.12 16.57 -11.91
C ALA A 147 -8.75 16.34 -10.52
N ALA A 148 -10.02 15.95 -10.47
CA ALA A 148 -10.72 15.62 -9.23
C ALA A 148 -10.10 14.40 -8.53
N ALA A 149 -9.83 13.33 -9.28
CA ALA A 149 -9.16 12.13 -8.78
C ALA A 149 -7.78 12.47 -8.19
N ASN A 150 -7.00 13.28 -8.89
CA ASN A 150 -5.65 13.67 -8.46
C ASN A 150 -5.68 14.57 -7.22
N CYS A 151 -6.54 15.59 -7.21
CA CYS A 151 -6.71 16.47 -6.04
C CYS A 151 -7.15 15.68 -4.80
N LEU A 152 -8.08 14.73 -4.96
CA LEU A 152 -8.54 13.88 -3.87
C LEU A 152 -7.40 12.99 -3.36
N ARG A 153 -6.65 12.34 -4.24
CA ARG A 153 -5.44 11.57 -3.88
C ARG A 153 -4.45 12.44 -3.10
N PHE A 154 -4.12 13.64 -3.57
CA PHE A 154 -3.16 14.51 -2.91
C PHE A 154 -3.66 15.01 -1.55
N CYS A 155 -4.95 15.33 -1.42
CA CYS A 155 -5.53 15.67 -0.13
C CYS A 155 -5.45 14.51 0.87
N ILE A 156 -5.68 13.28 0.42
CA ILE A 156 -5.54 12.10 1.28
C ILE A 156 -4.07 11.89 1.69
N ASN A 157 -3.14 12.06 0.75
CA ASN A 157 -1.72 11.77 0.95
C ASN A 157 -0.93 12.84 1.70
N HIS A 158 -1.27 14.11 1.56
CA HIS A 158 -0.46 15.21 2.10
C HIS A 158 -1.22 16.11 3.08
N CYS A 159 -2.55 16.08 3.08
CA CYS A 159 -3.37 16.80 4.03
C CYS A 159 -3.94 15.86 5.11
N PRO A 160 -4.45 16.39 6.24
CA PRO A 160 -5.08 15.60 7.30
C PRO A 160 -6.42 14.92 6.90
N LEU A 161 -6.78 14.85 5.61
CA LEU A 161 -8.05 14.30 5.15
C LEU A 161 -8.22 12.86 5.61
N ALA A 162 -7.24 11.99 5.36
CA ALA A 162 -7.31 10.59 5.78
C ALA A 162 -7.61 10.47 7.28
N LYS A 163 -6.96 11.27 8.13
CA LYS A 163 -7.14 11.29 9.60
C LYS A 163 -8.52 11.80 10.04
N SER A 164 -9.11 12.72 9.27
CA SER A 164 -10.40 13.33 9.61
C SER A 164 -11.63 12.45 9.34
N LEU A 165 -11.49 11.41 8.52
CA LEU A 165 -12.61 10.57 8.13
C LEU A 165 -12.98 9.56 9.23
N SER A 166 -14.29 9.45 9.50
CA SER A 166 -14.87 8.34 10.27
C SER A 166 -14.72 7.01 9.51
N ALA A 167 -14.78 5.89 10.22
CA ALA A 167 -14.72 4.55 9.62
C ALA A 167 -15.76 4.34 8.49
N ALA A 168 -17.01 4.79 8.69
CA ALA A 168 -18.07 4.69 7.68
C ALA A 168 -17.73 5.45 6.37
N ARG A 169 -17.20 6.67 6.49
CA ARG A 169 -16.78 7.48 5.34
C ARG A 169 -15.53 6.92 4.66
N THR A 170 -14.60 6.36 5.42
CA THR A 170 -13.45 5.64 4.85
C THR A 170 -13.91 4.42 4.07
N ALA A 171 -14.86 3.64 4.60
CA ALA A 171 -15.43 2.49 3.89
C ALA A 171 -16.12 2.88 2.57
N GLU A 172 -16.92 3.96 2.60
CA GLU A 172 -17.55 4.54 1.39
C GLU A 172 -16.52 4.98 0.35
N ALA A 173 -15.45 5.65 0.79
CA ALA A 173 -14.37 6.10 -0.09
C ALA A 173 -13.62 4.92 -0.73
N LEU A 174 -13.27 3.89 0.05
CA LEU A 174 -12.61 2.67 -0.47
C LEU A 174 -13.50 1.96 -1.51
N GLU A 175 -14.78 1.80 -1.21
CA GLU A 175 -15.76 1.22 -2.14
C GLU A 175 -15.84 2.02 -3.44
N LYS A 176 -15.98 3.35 -3.36
CA LYS A 176 -16.02 4.24 -4.53
C LYS A 176 -14.74 4.19 -5.36
N PHE A 177 -13.57 4.19 -4.72
CA PHE A 177 -12.29 4.08 -5.42
C PHE A 177 -12.17 2.76 -6.19
N CYS A 178 -12.59 1.64 -5.62
CA CYS A 178 -12.62 0.38 -6.36
C CYS A 178 -13.60 0.42 -7.52
N GLN A 179 -14.82 0.93 -7.31
CA GLN A 179 -15.84 1.04 -8.36
C GLN A 179 -15.35 1.88 -9.55
N TRP A 180 -14.70 3.03 -9.29
CA TRP A 180 -14.14 3.87 -10.34
C TRP A 180 -12.97 3.22 -11.07
N THR A 181 -12.16 2.42 -10.39
CA THR A 181 -11.11 1.60 -11.01
C THR A 181 -11.70 0.51 -11.91
N ILE A 182 -12.78 -0.15 -11.49
CA ILE A 182 -13.44 -1.24 -12.24
C ILE A 182 -14.24 -0.75 -13.45
N LEU A 183 -14.75 0.50 -13.42
CA LEU A 183 -15.56 1.08 -14.49
C LEU A 183 -14.89 1.04 -15.89
N GLY A 184 -13.57 0.96 -15.94
CA GLY A 184 -12.81 0.78 -17.17
C GLY A 184 -12.65 2.07 -17.98
N SER A 185 -12.36 1.92 -19.28
CA SER A 185 -11.95 3.03 -20.16
C SER A 185 -12.98 3.46 -21.21
N ASP A 186 -14.09 2.74 -21.34
CA ASP A 186 -15.00 2.95 -22.47
C ASP A 186 -15.67 4.32 -22.44
N ARG A 187 -16.14 4.79 -21.27
CA ARG A 187 -16.69 6.14 -21.09
C ARG A 187 -15.73 7.23 -21.56
N ASP A 188 -14.45 7.11 -21.20
CA ASP A 188 -13.42 8.09 -21.56
C ASP A 188 -13.09 8.03 -23.06
N ALA A 189 -13.05 6.83 -23.63
CA ALA A 189 -12.80 6.59 -25.04
C ALA A 189 -13.95 7.14 -25.93
N GLU A 190 -15.20 6.88 -25.55
CA GLU A 190 -16.40 7.39 -26.22
C GLU A 190 -16.46 8.92 -26.19
N GLU A 191 -16.07 9.53 -25.06
CA GLU A 191 -16.04 10.98 -24.94
C GLU A 191 -15.07 11.63 -25.95
N LEU A 192 -13.85 11.10 -26.08
CA LEU A 192 -12.85 11.67 -26.99
C LEU A 192 -13.06 11.31 -28.47
N GLN A 193 -14.08 10.49 -28.79
CA GLN A 193 -14.56 10.36 -30.17
C GLN A 193 -15.34 11.60 -30.62
N ARG A 194 -15.90 12.36 -29.67
CA ARG A 194 -16.74 13.50 -29.99
C ARG A 194 -15.90 14.71 -30.44
N PRO A 195 -16.18 15.30 -31.62
CA PRO A 195 -15.42 16.44 -32.13
C PRO A 195 -15.43 17.66 -31.21
N ASP A 196 -16.51 17.90 -30.45
CA ASP A 196 -16.63 19.02 -29.52
C ASP A 196 -15.81 18.85 -28.23
N LYS A 197 -15.25 17.65 -28.00
CA LYS A 197 -14.48 17.30 -26.79
C LYS A 197 -13.01 16.98 -27.08
N ILE A 198 -12.60 16.99 -28.35
CA ILE A 198 -11.25 16.61 -28.78
C ILE A 198 -10.15 17.55 -28.27
N TRP A 199 -10.49 18.81 -28.00
CA TRP A 199 -9.58 19.81 -27.46
C TRP A 199 -8.92 19.35 -26.14
N GLN A 200 -9.58 18.45 -25.39
CA GLN A 200 -9.05 17.90 -24.15
C GLN A 200 -7.74 17.15 -24.34
N THR A 201 -7.47 16.59 -25.53
CA THR A 201 -6.18 15.91 -25.76
C THR A 201 -5.02 16.88 -25.63
N GLN A 202 -5.20 18.15 -26.00
CA GLN A 202 -4.13 19.13 -25.85
C GLN A 202 -3.76 19.37 -24.38
N LEU A 203 -4.71 19.21 -23.45
CA LEU A 203 -4.41 19.23 -22.01
C LEU A 203 -3.77 17.92 -21.54
N LEU A 204 -4.26 16.78 -22.03
CA LEU A 204 -3.84 15.46 -21.57
C LEU A 204 -2.43 15.06 -22.08
N SER A 205 -2.13 15.35 -23.35
CA SER A 205 -0.89 14.94 -24.04
C SER A 205 0.01 16.11 -24.43
N GLY A 206 -0.43 17.35 -24.26
CA GLY A 206 0.22 18.52 -24.83
C GLY A 206 -0.03 18.71 -26.34
N GLN A 207 -0.77 17.80 -26.99
CA GLN A 207 -1.00 17.81 -28.44
C GLN A 207 -2.48 17.62 -28.80
N LEU A 208 -2.95 18.36 -29.80
CA LEU A 208 -4.27 18.12 -30.38
C LEU A 208 -4.22 16.86 -31.26
N MET A 209 -5.01 15.85 -30.92
CA MET A 209 -5.05 14.57 -31.62
C MET A 209 -6.30 14.46 -32.49
N LEU A 210 -6.24 13.64 -33.54
CA LEU A 210 -7.45 13.24 -34.27
C LEU A 210 -8.29 12.27 -33.41
N PRO A 211 -9.64 12.27 -33.53
CA PRO A 211 -10.52 11.43 -32.70
C PRO A 211 -10.13 9.95 -32.62
N ARG A 212 -9.73 9.35 -33.75
CA ARG A 212 -9.29 7.95 -33.81
C ARG A 212 -8.05 7.64 -32.95
N TYR A 213 -7.17 8.62 -32.75
CA TYR A 213 -5.97 8.50 -31.92
C TYR A 213 -6.29 8.87 -30.48
N ALA A 214 -7.08 9.91 -30.28
CA ALA A 214 -7.56 10.35 -28.97
C ALA A 214 -8.31 9.24 -28.22
N THR A 215 -9.17 8.50 -28.91
CA THR A 215 -9.91 7.35 -28.35
C THR A 215 -8.98 6.28 -27.77
N LYS A 216 -7.87 6.01 -28.45
CA LYS A 216 -6.87 5.03 -27.99
C LYS A 216 -6.08 5.58 -26.80
N TYR A 217 -5.65 6.82 -26.88
CA TYR A 217 -4.92 7.49 -25.80
C TYR A 217 -5.79 7.67 -24.53
N ALA A 218 -7.09 7.90 -24.69
CA ALA A 218 -8.05 8.00 -23.59
C ALA A 218 -7.97 6.78 -22.65
N ARG A 219 -7.79 5.58 -23.20
CA ARG A 219 -7.67 4.35 -22.40
C ARG A 219 -6.45 4.37 -21.49
N ARG A 220 -5.32 4.90 -21.97
CA ARG A 220 -4.12 5.12 -21.15
C ARG A 220 -4.41 6.09 -20.01
N ILE A 221 -5.07 7.21 -20.29
CA ILE A 221 -5.47 8.18 -19.27
C ILE A 221 -6.42 7.54 -18.23
N SER A 222 -7.36 6.68 -18.64
CA SER A 222 -8.20 5.92 -17.72
C SER A 222 -7.37 5.04 -16.79
N GLY A 223 -6.35 4.36 -17.32
CA GLY A 223 -5.41 3.56 -16.53
C GLY A 223 -4.67 4.38 -15.47
N MET A 224 -4.12 5.53 -15.85
CA MET A 224 -3.44 6.45 -14.92
C MET A 224 -4.37 6.97 -13.82
N LYS A 225 -5.64 7.28 -14.16
CA LYS A 225 -6.65 7.67 -13.17
C LYS A 225 -6.98 6.53 -12.20
N ALA A 226 -7.07 5.29 -12.70
CA ALA A 226 -7.34 4.13 -11.87
C ALA A 226 -6.25 3.92 -10.80
N GLU A 227 -4.99 4.20 -11.14
CA GLU A 227 -3.91 4.24 -10.13
C GLU A 227 -4.12 5.34 -9.09
N HIS A 228 -4.59 6.53 -9.49
CA HIS A 228 -4.86 7.58 -8.52
C HIS A 228 -5.89 7.17 -7.47
N TYR A 229 -6.92 6.41 -7.88
CA TYR A 229 -7.90 5.84 -6.95
C TYR A 229 -7.27 4.79 -6.03
N MET A 230 -6.46 3.88 -6.56
CA MET A 230 -5.79 2.86 -5.74
C MET A 230 -4.78 3.46 -4.76
N PHE A 231 -3.99 4.45 -5.18
CA PHE A 231 -3.10 5.16 -4.27
C PHE A 231 -3.86 6.03 -3.26
N GLY A 232 -5.05 6.54 -3.62
CA GLY A 232 -5.97 7.16 -2.67
C GLY A 232 -6.44 6.16 -1.61
N SER A 233 -6.87 4.97 -2.02
CA SER A 233 -7.24 3.87 -1.10
C SER A 233 -6.09 3.45 -0.20
N HIS A 234 -4.89 3.28 -0.76
CA HIS A 234 -3.69 2.93 -0.01
C HIS A 234 -3.38 3.98 1.06
N ALA A 235 -3.42 5.27 0.69
CA ALA A 235 -3.13 6.38 1.59
C ALA A 235 -4.16 6.57 2.72
N LEU A 236 -5.40 6.14 2.53
CA LEU A 236 -6.39 6.11 3.62
C LEU A 236 -5.97 5.15 4.76
N LEU A 237 -5.26 4.09 4.42
CA LEU A 237 -4.75 3.09 5.37
C LEU A 237 -3.32 3.41 5.82
N CYS A 238 -2.47 3.90 4.90
CA CYS A 238 -1.08 4.26 5.11
C CYS A 238 -0.91 5.71 5.59
N ARG A 239 -1.52 6.04 6.74
CA ARG A 239 -1.52 7.38 7.35
C ARG A 239 -0.74 7.43 8.67
N SER A 240 -0.35 8.63 9.11
CA SER A 240 0.27 8.88 10.42
C SER A 240 -0.66 9.69 11.34
N PRO A 241 -0.95 9.21 12.57
CA PRO A 241 -0.61 7.89 13.10
C PRO A 241 -1.35 6.76 12.34
N PRO A 242 -0.84 5.51 12.38
CA PRO A 242 -1.53 4.36 11.79
C PRO A 242 -2.96 4.21 12.33
N PRO A 243 -3.93 3.76 11.52
CA PRO A 243 -5.26 3.45 12.03
C PRO A 243 -5.22 2.35 13.10
N SER A 244 -5.94 2.53 14.21
CA SER A 244 -6.19 1.48 15.21
C SER A 244 -6.90 0.28 14.57
N ARG A 245 -6.75 -0.91 15.15
CA ARG A 245 -7.43 -2.11 14.63
C ARG A 245 -8.95 -1.99 14.75
N GLU A 246 -9.48 -1.35 15.79
CA GLU A 246 -10.92 -1.14 15.97
C GLU A 246 -11.50 -0.30 14.83
N PHE A 247 -10.82 0.79 14.47
CA PHE A 247 -11.19 1.60 13.30
C PHE A 247 -11.24 0.77 12.01
N ILE A 248 -10.26 -0.12 11.77
CA ILE A 248 -10.25 -0.98 10.57
C ILE A 248 -11.38 -2.02 10.63
N LEU A 249 -11.66 -2.59 11.81
CA LEU A 249 -12.79 -3.49 12.01
C LEU A 249 -14.10 -2.79 11.68
N ASP A 250 -14.28 -1.55 12.12
CA ASP A 250 -15.45 -0.76 11.79
C ASP A 250 -15.55 -0.52 10.28
N VAL A 251 -14.45 -0.16 9.61
CA VAL A 251 -14.41 0.04 8.14
C VAL A 251 -14.93 -1.20 7.40
N VAL A 252 -14.34 -2.38 7.70
CA VAL A 252 -14.71 -3.63 6.99
C VAL A 252 -16.10 -4.13 7.38
N THR A 253 -16.59 -3.78 8.57
CA THR A 253 -17.94 -4.16 9.02
C THR A 253 -19.01 -3.29 8.36
N HIS A 254 -18.74 -2.01 8.12
CA HIS A 254 -19.67 -1.12 7.41
C HIS A 254 -19.84 -1.52 5.94
N ARG A 255 -18.76 -1.94 5.26
CA ARG A 255 -18.78 -2.34 3.84
C ARG A 255 -17.93 -3.60 3.61
N PRO A 256 -18.40 -4.80 3.99
CA PRO A 256 -17.60 -6.02 3.83
C PRO A 256 -17.33 -6.41 2.37
N ASN A 257 -18.11 -5.89 1.43
CA ASN A 257 -17.89 -6.08 -0.01
C ASN A 257 -16.64 -5.37 -0.55
N ILE A 258 -15.98 -4.48 0.21
CA ILE A 258 -14.71 -3.89 -0.25
C ILE A 258 -13.62 -4.95 -0.51
N PHE A 259 -13.62 -6.06 0.24
CA PHE A 259 -12.72 -7.18 -0.03
C PHE A 259 -12.94 -7.75 -1.43
N ASP A 260 -14.21 -7.89 -1.82
CA ASP A 260 -14.59 -8.41 -3.13
C ASP A 260 -14.18 -7.46 -4.25
N LEU A 261 -14.38 -6.16 -4.04
CA LEU A 261 -14.02 -5.12 -4.99
C LEU A 261 -12.49 -5.01 -5.17
N PHE A 262 -11.70 -5.14 -4.10
CA PHE A 262 -10.24 -5.18 -4.24
C PHE A 262 -9.75 -6.44 -4.98
N PHE A 263 -10.41 -7.58 -4.82
CA PHE A 263 -10.13 -8.74 -5.67
C PHE A 263 -10.46 -8.46 -7.14
N GLU A 264 -11.58 -7.80 -7.44
CA GLU A 264 -11.93 -7.41 -8.81
C GLU A 264 -10.90 -6.44 -9.42
N CYS A 265 -10.41 -5.47 -8.65
CA CYS A 265 -9.29 -4.62 -9.06
C CYS A 265 -8.01 -5.44 -9.31
N GLY A 266 -7.62 -6.32 -8.38
CA GLY A 266 -6.43 -7.18 -8.49
C GLY A 266 -6.48 -8.17 -9.66
N LEU A 267 -7.67 -8.63 -10.02
CA LEU A 267 -7.91 -9.57 -11.13
C LEU A 267 -8.03 -8.88 -12.48
N THR A 268 -8.03 -7.55 -12.54
CA THR A 268 -8.09 -6.82 -13.82
C THR A 268 -6.89 -7.17 -14.69
N PRO A 269 -7.05 -7.70 -15.93
CA PRO A 269 -5.93 -8.07 -16.79
C PRO A 269 -4.99 -6.89 -17.06
N ARG A 270 -3.69 -7.17 -17.27
CA ARG A 270 -2.73 -6.11 -17.61
C ARG A 270 -3.16 -5.42 -18.91
N PRO A 271 -3.46 -4.11 -18.89
CA PRO A 271 -4.01 -3.44 -20.06
C PRO A 271 -2.90 -3.13 -21.07
N PRO A 272 -3.11 -3.39 -22.38
CA PRO A 272 -2.09 -3.15 -23.40
C PRO A 272 -1.77 -1.66 -23.62
N TRP A 273 -2.64 -0.75 -23.17
CA TRP A 273 -2.46 0.71 -23.27
C TRP A 273 -1.73 1.33 -22.07
N TYR A 274 -1.64 0.60 -20.96
CA TYR A 274 -0.94 1.02 -19.74
C TYR A 274 -0.37 -0.21 -18.99
N PRO A 275 0.50 -1.00 -19.64
CA PRO A 275 1.00 -2.26 -19.09
C PRO A 275 1.85 -2.09 -17.84
N GLU A 276 2.43 -0.92 -17.62
CA GLU A 276 3.15 -0.54 -16.42
C GLU A 276 2.24 -0.23 -15.22
N THR A 277 0.93 -0.46 -15.30
CA THR A 277 0.01 -0.13 -14.20
C THR A 277 0.34 -0.79 -12.86
N ASP A 278 0.13 -0.04 -11.77
CA ASP A 278 0.24 -0.44 -10.37
C ASP A 278 -1.07 -0.96 -9.74
N VAL A 279 -2.20 -0.80 -10.44
CA VAL A 279 -3.55 -0.99 -9.88
C VAL A 279 -3.73 -2.32 -9.16
N ASP A 280 -3.25 -3.40 -9.77
CA ASP A 280 -3.47 -4.73 -9.23
C ASP A 280 -2.59 -5.00 -8.00
N SER A 281 -1.32 -4.62 -8.05
CA SER A 281 -0.40 -4.72 -6.92
C SER A 281 -0.85 -3.90 -5.72
N ALA A 282 -1.31 -2.66 -5.97
CA ALA A 282 -1.86 -1.80 -4.94
C ALA A 282 -3.12 -2.41 -4.31
N ALA A 283 -4.03 -2.97 -5.12
CA ALA A 283 -5.25 -3.59 -4.61
C ALA A 283 -4.96 -4.78 -3.67
N ILE A 284 -4.03 -5.66 -4.04
CA ILE A 284 -3.66 -6.82 -3.21
C ILE A 284 -2.86 -6.40 -1.97
N GLU A 285 -2.02 -5.37 -2.08
CA GLU A 285 -1.36 -4.78 -0.92
C GLU A 285 -2.39 -4.18 0.06
N ILE A 286 -3.39 -3.44 -0.42
CA ILE A 286 -4.46 -2.88 0.41
C ILE A 286 -5.23 -3.98 1.14
N LEU A 287 -5.54 -5.11 0.48
CA LEU A 287 -6.11 -6.28 1.15
C LEU A 287 -5.23 -6.76 2.30
N ALA A 288 -3.92 -6.88 2.07
CA ALA A 288 -2.97 -7.27 3.11
C ALA A 288 -2.93 -6.25 4.27
N LEU A 289 -3.00 -4.95 4.01
CA LEU A 289 -3.06 -3.88 5.02
C LEU A 289 -4.32 -3.95 5.88
N LEU A 290 -5.49 -4.20 5.28
CA LEU A 290 -6.74 -4.35 6.03
C LEU A 290 -6.63 -5.49 7.05
N MET A 291 -6.04 -6.61 6.66
CA MET A 291 -5.88 -7.81 7.51
C MET A 291 -4.59 -7.83 8.35
N GLN A 292 -3.81 -6.76 8.34
CA GLN A 292 -2.51 -6.74 8.98
C GLN A 292 -2.62 -6.71 10.51
N PHE A 293 -1.94 -7.62 11.21
CA PHE A 293 -1.77 -7.49 12.67
C PHE A 293 -0.90 -6.25 12.98
N PRO A 294 -1.09 -5.59 14.14
CA PRO A 294 -0.22 -4.48 14.54
C PRO A 294 1.26 -4.85 14.37
N LEU A 295 2.08 -3.92 13.87
CA LEU A 295 3.50 -4.16 13.62
C LEU A 295 4.30 -4.57 14.86
N THR A 296 3.75 -4.26 16.02
CA THR A 296 4.26 -4.54 17.36
C THR A 296 3.99 -5.98 17.80
N THR A 297 3.21 -6.72 17.02
CA THR A 297 2.63 -8.02 17.37
C THR A 297 3.14 -9.10 16.44
N ILE A 298 3.49 -10.25 17.02
CA ILE A 298 3.74 -11.49 16.28
C ILE A 298 2.55 -12.42 16.57
N PRO A 299 1.71 -12.77 15.59
CA PRO A 299 0.40 -13.36 15.86
C PRO A 299 0.39 -14.73 16.58
N CYS A 300 1.49 -15.49 16.52
CA CYS A 300 1.65 -16.77 17.23
C CYS A 300 2.39 -16.66 18.57
N LEU A 301 2.75 -15.45 19.00
CA LEU A 301 3.65 -15.23 20.12
C LEU A 301 2.87 -14.82 21.37
N ASP A 302 2.89 -15.67 22.39
CA ASP A 302 2.34 -15.31 23.69
C ASP A 302 3.32 -14.41 24.45
N ILE A 303 2.91 -13.16 24.71
CA ILE A 303 3.71 -12.20 25.47
C ILE A 303 3.09 -12.01 26.86
N PRO A 304 3.79 -12.37 27.95
CA PRO A 304 3.29 -12.21 29.31
C PRO A 304 3.39 -10.74 29.77
N LEU A 305 2.60 -9.86 29.15
CA LEU A 305 2.44 -8.47 29.57
C LEU A 305 1.58 -8.37 30.83
N GLU A 306 1.71 -7.26 31.55
CA GLU A 306 0.99 -6.97 32.79
C GLU A 306 0.17 -5.68 32.66
N GLY A 307 -0.93 -5.59 33.43
CA GLY A 307 -1.79 -4.40 33.48
C GLY A 307 -2.37 -4.00 32.13
N ASN A 308 -2.51 -2.68 31.91
CA ASN A 308 -3.13 -2.11 30.71
C ASN A 308 -2.46 -2.56 29.41
N HIS A 309 -1.14 -2.76 29.40
CA HIS A 309 -0.42 -3.21 28.20
C HIS A 309 -0.84 -4.62 27.75
N LYS A 310 -1.26 -5.48 28.68
CA LYS A 310 -1.81 -6.80 28.35
C LYS A 310 -3.18 -6.67 27.68
N ASP A 311 -4.03 -5.82 28.24
CA ASP A 311 -5.40 -5.64 27.76
C ASP A 311 -5.42 -4.99 26.37
N GLU A 312 -4.58 -3.97 26.14
CA GLU A 312 -4.37 -3.34 24.84
C GLU A 312 -3.86 -4.33 23.79
N TYR A 313 -2.77 -5.06 24.11
CA TYR A 313 -2.19 -6.07 23.21
C TYR A 313 -3.22 -7.14 22.83
N LYS A 314 -3.98 -7.63 23.81
CA LYS A 314 -5.02 -8.63 23.57
C LYS A 314 -6.16 -8.07 22.73
N SER A 315 -6.62 -6.85 23.02
CA SER A 315 -7.66 -6.19 22.21
C SER A 315 -7.23 -6.08 20.75
N ASP A 316 -6.01 -5.61 20.49
CA ASP A 316 -5.46 -5.47 19.15
C ASP A 316 -5.40 -6.80 18.37
N VAL A 317 -4.99 -7.89 19.04
CA VAL A 317 -4.93 -9.24 18.48
C VAL A 317 -6.35 -9.73 18.18
N ASP A 318 -7.25 -9.67 19.17
CA ASP A 318 -8.63 -10.15 19.04
C ASP A 318 -9.39 -9.39 17.93
N THR A 319 -9.21 -8.07 17.86
CA THR A 319 -9.77 -7.21 16.81
C THR A 319 -9.19 -7.54 15.44
N SER A 320 -7.88 -7.84 15.34
CA SER A 320 -7.27 -8.28 14.08
C SER A 320 -7.84 -9.62 13.59
N ILE A 321 -8.06 -10.57 14.51
CA ILE A 321 -8.71 -11.85 14.18
C ILE A 321 -10.13 -11.60 13.67
N LYS A 322 -10.92 -10.74 14.31
CA LYS A 322 -12.28 -10.39 13.85
C LYS A 322 -12.30 -9.82 12.43
N ILE A 323 -11.33 -8.97 12.07
CA ILE A 323 -11.20 -8.45 10.69
C ILE A 323 -10.99 -9.60 9.70
N ILE A 324 -10.09 -10.54 10.04
CA ILE A 324 -9.81 -11.71 9.21
C ILE A 324 -11.05 -12.61 9.12
N GLN A 325 -11.83 -12.74 10.18
CA GLN A 325 -13.11 -13.48 10.16
C GLN A 325 -14.12 -12.87 9.19
N VAL A 326 -14.25 -11.53 9.14
CA VAL A 326 -15.07 -10.86 8.13
C VAL A 326 -14.58 -11.20 6.73
N PHE A 327 -13.26 -11.20 6.49
CA PHE A 327 -12.67 -11.56 5.20
C PHE A 327 -12.95 -13.02 4.80
N VAL A 328 -12.65 -14.01 5.65
CA VAL A 328 -12.85 -15.43 5.30
C VAL A 328 -14.34 -15.83 5.21
N SER A 329 -15.25 -15.00 5.76
CA SER A 329 -16.69 -15.16 5.56
C SER A 329 -17.17 -14.78 4.16
N ARG A 330 -16.36 -14.06 3.37
CA ARG A 330 -16.71 -13.66 2.00
C ARG A 330 -16.76 -14.88 1.09
N PRO A 331 -17.73 -14.95 0.16
CA PRO A 331 -17.85 -16.08 -0.75
C PRO A 331 -16.62 -16.16 -1.68
N ASN A 332 -16.10 -17.38 -1.87
CA ASN A 332 -15.01 -17.68 -2.81
C ASN A 332 -13.71 -16.87 -2.57
N TRP A 333 -13.49 -16.32 -1.37
CA TRP A 333 -12.29 -15.51 -1.08
C TRP A 333 -10.99 -16.27 -1.39
N ALA A 334 -10.93 -17.57 -1.05
CA ALA A 334 -9.75 -18.40 -1.27
C ALA A 334 -9.52 -18.65 -2.76
N GLN A 335 -10.59 -18.90 -3.52
CA GLN A 335 -10.50 -19.07 -4.98
C GLN A 335 -10.06 -17.77 -5.65
N ARG A 336 -10.61 -16.61 -5.26
CA ARG A 336 -10.18 -15.30 -5.77
C ARG A 336 -8.70 -15.03 -5.51
N LEU A 337 -8.20 -15.40 -4.33
CA LEU A 337 -6.78 -15.30 -4.00
C LEU A 337 -5.90 -16.23 -4.85
N ILE A 338 -6.39 -17.44 -5.16
CA ILE A 338 -5.74 -18.38 -6.07
C ILE A 338 -5.73 -17.82 -7.49
N ASP A 339 -6.83 -17.24 -7.95
CA ASP A 339 -6.94 -16.65 -9.28
C ASP A 339 -5.97 -15.47 -9.45
N VAL A 340 -5.81 -14.65 -8.40
CA VAL A 340 -4.79 -13.58 -8.35
C VAL A 340 -3.40 -14.18 -8.52
N TRP A 341 -3.02 -15.19 -7.72
CA TRP A 341 -1.72 -15.83 -7.85
C TRP A 341 -1.50 -16.44 -9.25
N SER A 342 -2.49 -17.16 -9.76
CA SER A 342 -2.44 -17.82 -11.07
C SER A 342 -2.32 -16.82 -12.21
N LYS A 343 -2.98 -15.65 -12.15
CA LYS A 343 -2.87 -14.60 -13.17
C LYS A 343 -1.40 -14.25 -13.47
N TYR A 344 -0.57 -14.08 -12.45
CA TYR A 344 0.85 -13.69 -12.63
C TYR A 344 1.77 -14.87 -12.90
N GLU A 345 1.45 -16.05 -12.38
CA GLU A 345 2.20 -17.27 -12.71
C GLU A 345 2.14 -17.57 -14.22
N HIS A 346 1.02 -17.24 -14.88
CA HIS A 346 0.83 -17.44 -16.32
C HIS A 346 1.16 -16.20 -17.17
N GLU A 347 1.58 -15.09 -16.56
CA GLU A 347 1.95 -13.88 -17.30
C GLU A 347 3.39 -13.99 -17.82
N GLU A 348 3.53 -14.17 -19.13
CA GLU A 348 4.83 -14.27 -19.80
C GLU A 348 5.53 -12.90 -19.90
N ILE A 349 6.78 -12.83 -19.43
CA ILE A 349 7.59 -11.60 -19.41
C ILE A 349 7.76 -11.04 -20.83
N ALA A 350 8.02 -11.90 -21.82
CA ALA A 350 8.16 -11.50 -23.22
C ALA A 350 6.89 -10.83 -23.80
N ILE A 351 5.71 -11.18 -23.29
CA ILE A 351 4.46 -10.50 -23.66
C ILE A 351 4.42 -9.11 -23.03
N VAL A 352 4.80 -8.98 -21.76
CA VAL A 352 4.85 -7.69 -21.05
C VAL A 352 5.83 -6.72 -21.73
N GLU A 353 7.04 -7.16 -22.06
CA GLU A 353 8.03 -6.35 -22.79
C GLU A 353 7.49 -5.87 -24.14
N ARG A 354 6.78 -6.76 -24.86
CA ARG A 354 6.13 -6.40 -26.13
C ARG A 354 5.03 -5.36 -25.92
N LEU A 355 4.26 -5.45 -24.84
CA LEU A 355 3.24 -4.44 -24.55
C LEU A 355 3.91 -3.10 -24.27
N LEU A 356 4.90 -3.04 -23.37
CA LEU A 356 5.63 -1.82 -23.00
C LEU A 356 6.23 -1.13 -24.24
N SER A 357 6.94 -1.87 -25.09
CA SER A 357 7.59 -1.33 -26.30
C SER A 357 6.62 -0.80 -27.36
N ARG A 358 5.37 -1.28 -27.37
CA ARG A 358 4.36 -0.93 -28.38
C ARG A 358 3.38 0.14 -27.95
N VAL A 359 3.37 0.53 -26.67
CA VAL A 359 2.44 1.51 -26.11
C VAL A 359 2.44 2.84 -26.88
N SER A 360 3.61 3.38 -27.21
CA SER A 360 3.74 4.63 -27.97
C SER A 360 3.15 4.52 -29.38
N GLN A 361 3.39 3.39 -30.05
CA GLN A 361 2.99 3.16 -31.43
C GLN A 361 1.50 2.80 -31.55
N ASP A 362 1.02 1.88 -30.72
CA ASP A 362 -0.31 1.30 -30.85
C ASP A 362 -1.37 2.15 -30.13
N TRP A 363 -0.97 2.88 -29.08
CA TRP A 363 -1.85 3.62 -28.16
C TRP A 363 -1.54 5.11 -28.04
N TYR A 364 -0.57 5.63 -28.80
CA TYR A 364 -0.25 7.07 -28.87
C TYR A 364 0.12 7.68 -27.52
N ALA A 365 0.81 6.91 -26.67
CA ALA A 365 1.28 7.41 -25.39
C ALA A 365 2.19 8.63 -25.56
N ALA A 366 1.76 9.78 -25.04
CA ALA A 366 2.55 11.01 -25.06
C ALA A 366 3.73 10.96 -24.06
N ALA A 367 3.53 10.26 -22.94
CA ALA A 367 4.56 9.89 -21.99
C ALA A 367 4.68 8.36 -22.03
N PRO A 368 5.65 7.79 -22.79
CA PRO A 368 5.85 6.35 -22.84
C PRO A 368 6.40 5.80 -21.52
N PRO A 369 6.34 4.48 -21.29
CA PRO A 369 7.04 3.85 -20.17
C PRO A 369 8.55 4.16 -20.21
N GLU A 370 9.17 4.28 -19.04
CA GLU A 370 10.62 4.48 -18.91
C GLU A 370 11.40 3.19 -19.22
N ASP A 371 12.72 3.29 -19.42
CA ASP A 371 13.58 2.15 -19.79
C ASP A 371 13.59 1.05 -18.73
N ASP A 372 13.30 1.39 -17.47
CA ASP A 372 13.22 0.48 -16.33
C ASP A 372 11.79 -0.01 -16.04
N ALA A 373 10.79 0.32 -16.86
CA ALA A 373 9.40 -0.07 -16.63
C ALA A 373 9.21 -1.59 -16.51
N ILE A 374 10.04 -2.39 -17.18
CA ILE A 374 10.00 -3.85 -17.00
C ILE A 374 10.42 -4.27 -15.58
N VAL A 375 11.42 -3.60 -15.02
CA VAL A 375 11.88 -3.83 -13.64
C VAL A 375 10.75 -3.47 -12.69
N GLU A 376 10.12 -2.30 -12.86
CA GLU A 376 8.95 -1.90 -12.06
C GLU A 376 7.83 -2.95 -12.10
N VAL A 377 7.52 -3.49 -13.29
CA VAL A 377 6.51 -4.56 -13.42
C VAL A 377 6.92 -5.82 -12.64
N MET A 378 8.20 -6.18 -12.61
CA MET A 378 8.68 -7.28 -11.76
C MET A 378 8.55 -6.95 -10.27
N GLU A 379 8.79 -5.71 -9.86
CA GLU A 379 8.57 -5.27 -8.47
C GLU A 379 7.09 -5.36 -8.06
N ARG A 380 6.20 -4.94 -8.96
CA ARG A 380 4.73 -5.02 -8.78
C ARG A 380 4.26 -6.46 -8.63
N ARG A 381 4.75 -7.37 -9.50
CA ARG A 381 4.50 -8.81 -9.37
C ARG A 381 5.03 -9.35 -8.04
N GLY A 382 6.22 -8.94 -7.62
CA GLY A 382 6.80 -9.30 -6.33
C GLY A 382 5.93 -8.86 -5.15
N THR A 383 5.43 -7.63 -5.19
CA THR A 383 4.48 -7.06 -4.22
C THR A 383 3.22 -7.93 -4.08
N ILE A 384 2.63 -8.33 -5.20
CA ILE A 384 1.44 -9.19 -5.21
C ILE A 384 1.70 -10.54 -4.56
N ARG A 385 2.86 -11.15 -4.85
CA ARG A 385 3.23 -12.46 -4.30
C ARG A 385 3.37 -12.40 -2.79
N ILE A 386 4.14 -11.45 -2.27
CA ILE A 386 4.36 -11.33 -0.83
C ILE A 386 3.10 -10.88 -0.08
N ALA A 387 2.27 -10.01 -0.68
CA ALA A 387 0.98 -9.63 -0.13
C ALA A 387 0.02 -10.83 -0.09
N THR A 388 -0.07 -11.62 -1.15
CA THR A 388 -0.86 -12.86 -1.20
C THR A 388 -0.44 -13.83 -0.11
N LEU A 389 0.88 -14.06 0.07
CA LEU A 389 1.40 -14.93 1.12
C LEU A 389 1.11 -14.40 2.53
N ARG A 390 1.16 -13.08 2.73
CA ARG A 390 0.76 -12.44 3.98
C ARG A 390 -0.72 -12.64 4.26
N ILE A 391 -1.59 -12.52 3.25
CA ILE A 391 -3.02 -12.81 3.37
C ILE A 391 -3.24 -14.27 3.77
N ILE A 392 -2.57 -15.23 3.11
CA ILE A 392 -2.64 -16.66 3.46
C ILE A 392 -2.23 -16.88 4.91
N ALA A 393 -1.07 -16.35 5.33
CA ALA A 393 -0.57 -16.47 6.68
C ALA A 393 -1.57 -15.93 7.71
N ASN A 394 -2.13 -14.75 7.47
CA ASN A 394 -3.09 -14.13 8.39
C ASN A 394 -4.43 -14.89 8.42
N ALA A 395 -4.93 -15.34 7.27
CA ALA A 395 -6.16 -16.13 7.17
C ALA A 395 -6.14 -17.40 8.04
N THR A 396 -4.96 -17.99 8.29
CA THR A 396 -4.81 -19.16 9.18
C THR A 396 -5.17 -18.91 10.64
N TYR A 397 -5.33 -17.65 11.07
CA TYR A 397 -5.74 -17.30 12.43
C TYR A 397 -7.27 -17.20 12.59
N ALA A 398 -8.04 -17.26 11.51
CA ALA A 398 -9.49 -17.38 11.61
C ALA A 398 -9.90 -18.83 11.86
N ASN A 399 -10.65 -19.08 12.94
CA ASN A 399 -11.13 -20.43 13.28
C ASN A 399 -12.10 -20.98 12.23
N GLU A 400 -12.82 -20.09 11.54
CA GLU A 400 -13.88 -20.37 10.58
C GLU A 400 -13.38 -20.73 9.18
N ILE A 401 -12.07 -20.67 8.93
CA ILE A 401 -11.51 -21.07 7.63
C ILE A 401 -11.86 -22.52 7.32
N LYS A 402 -12.34 -22.80 6.10
CA LYS A 402 -12.72 -24.16 5.69
C LYS A 402 -11.50 -25.02 5.41
N ASP A 403 -11.62 -26.32 5.64
CA ASP A 403 -10.56 -27.29 5.33
C ASP A 403 -10.20 -27.27 3.85
N SER A 404 -11.20 -27.19 2.97
CA SER A 404 -11.01 -27.08 1.53
C SER A 404 -10.18 -25.85 1.14
N ASP A 405 -10.41 -24.71 1.80
CA ASP A 405 -9.69 -23.47 1.55
C ASP A 405 -8.22 -23.59 1.99
N LEU A 406 -7.97 -24.13 3.19
CA LEU A 406 -6.61 -24.40 3.69
C LEU A 406 -5.81 -25.32 2.74
N LEU A 407 -6.43 -26.42 2.30
CA LEU A 407 -5.81 -27.35 1.37
C LEU A 407 -5.52 -26.69 0.02
N SER A 408 -6.43 -25.84 -0.46
CA SER A 408 -6.27 -25.11 -1.72
C SER A 408 -5.09 -24.13 -1.69
N LEU A 409 -4.89 -23.45 -0.55
CA LEU A 409 -3.82 -22.47 -0.36
C LEU A 409 -2.44 -23.10 -0.10
N ALA A 410 -2.39 -24.37 0.32
CA ALA A 410 -1.14 -25.07 0.62
C ALA A 410 -0.16 -25.10 -0.58
N ARG A 411 -0.69 -25.21 -1.81
CA ARG A 411 0.14 -25.20 -3.02
C ARG A 411 0.87 -23.88 -3.21
N ILE A 412 0.18 -22.75 -3.08
CA ILE A 412 0.76 -21.40 -3.25
C ILE A 412 1.88 -21.20 -2.23
N ALA A 413 1.60 -21.47 -0.95
CA ALA A 413 2.59 -21.33 0.11
C ALA A 413 3.81 -22.25 -0.09
N TYR A 414 3.60 -23.46 -0.62
CA TYR A 414 4.68 -24.38 -0.96
C TYR A 414 5.57 -23.88 -2.12
N LEU A 415 4.97 -23.35 -3.18
CA LEU A 415 5.71 -22.78 -4.31
C LEU A 415 6.58 -21.58 -3.89
N ALA A 416 6.12 -20.79 -2.92
CA ALA A 416 6.91 -19.70 -2.36
C ALA A 416 8.12 -20.15 -1.52
N CYS A 417 8.22 -21.43 -1.18
CA CYS A 417 9.34 -21.97 -0.39
C CYS A 417 10.55 -22.39 -1.23
N GLN A 418 10.51 -22.29 -2.56
CA GLN A 418 11.63 -22.70 -3.42
C GLN A 418 12.89 -21.86 -3.21
N LYS A 419 14.08 -22.43 -3.52
CA LYS A 419 15.36 -21.68 -3.51
C LYS A 419 15.27 -20.50 -4.47
N VAL A 420 15.80 -19.36 -4.08
CA VAL A 420 16.03 -18.18 -4.92
C VAL A 420 17.54 -18.10 -5.15
N LYS A 421 17.98 -17.80 -6.36
CA LYS A 421 19.39 -17.49 -6.63
C LYS A 421 19.79 -16.24 -5.82
N SER A 422 21.00 -16.22 -5.30
CA SER A 422 21.60 -15.04 -4.68
C SER A 422 21.84 -13.97 -5.74
N GLN A 423 21.96 -12.72 -5.30
CA GLN A 423 22.30 -11.61 -6.21
C GLN A 423 23.62 -11.88 -6.94
N GLU A 424 24.62 -12.44 -6.26
CA GLU A 424 25.88 -12.84 -6.87
C GLU A 424 25.69 -13.91 -7.95
N GLU A 425 24.92 -14.98 -7.68
CA GLU A 425 24.60 -16.02 -8.67
C GLU A 425 23.92 -15.44 -9.92
N VAL A 426 23.03 -14.46 -9.76
CA VAL A 426 22.29 -13.80 -10.85
C VAL A 426 23.18 -12.85 -11.65
N MET A 427 23.99 -12.04 -10.97
CA MET A 427 24.92 -11.12 -11.63
C MET A 427 26.00 -11.86 -12.43
N ILE A 428 26.38 -13.07 -11.99
CA ILE A 428 27.31 -13.95 -12.72
C ILE A 428 26.64 -14.58 -13.94
N SER A 429 25.36 -15.00 -13.85
CA SER A 429 24.67 -15.58 -15.01
C SER A 429 24.36 -14.53 -16.08
N ALA A 430 24.07 -13.29 -15.67
CA ALA A 430 23.63 -12.19 -16.54
C ALA A 430 22.44 -12.58 -17.44
N ASP A 431 21.67 -13.59 -17.03
CA ASP A 431 20.48 -14.07 -17.72
C ASP A 431 19.30 -13.14 -17.37
N PRO A 432 18.66 -12.47 -18.35
CA PRO A 432 17.53 -11.59 -18.10
C PRO A 432 16.39 -12.25 -17.31
N ASP A 433 16.12 -13.53 -17.56
CA ASP A 433 15.06 -14.27 -16.86
C ASP A 433 15.41 -14.47 -15.38
N ASP A 434 16.68 -14.76 -15.08
CA ASP A 434 17.17 -14.86 -13.70
C ASP A 434 17.08 -13.53 -12.96
N ILE A 435 17.39 -12.42 -13.65
CA ILE A 435 17.29 -11.07 -13.08
C ILE A 435 15.84 -10.74 -12.75
N CYS A 436 14.91 -11.01 -13.67
CA CYS A 436 13.49 -10.76 -13.46
C CYS A 436 12.93 -11.59 -12.30
N VAL A 437 13.22 -12.90 -12.27
CA VAL A 437 12.79 -13.79 -11.18
C VAL A 437 13.40 -13.37 -9.84
N TRP A 438 14.66 -12.92 -9.83
CA TRP A 438 15.30 -12.41 -8.62
C TRP A 438 14.61 -11.14 -8.13
N GLN A 439 14.35 -10.18 -9.03
CA GLN A 439 13.66 -8.93 -8.71
C GLN A 439 12.30 -9.22 -8.06
N GLU A 440 11.49 -10.07 -8.69
CA GLU A 440 10.15 -10.47 -8.22
C GLU A 440 10.22 -11.13 -6.83
N ARG A 441 11.14 -12.08 -6.61
CA ARG A 441 11.18 -12.88 -5.37
C ARG A 441 11.93 -12.22 -4.22
N ASN A 442 12.70 -11.16 -4.49
CA ASN A 442 13.46 -10.42 -3.48
C ASN A 442 12.75 -9.14 -3.01
N GLN A 443 11.55 -8.84 -3.52
CA GLN A 443 10.79 -7.66 -3.09
C GLN A 443 10.42 -7.66 -1.61
N GLU A 444 10.31 -6.47 -1.04
CA GLU A 444 9.86 -6.24 0.34
C GLU A 444 8.87 -5.08 0.37
N ILE A 445 7.84 -5.15 1.21
CA ILE A 445 6.94 -4.02 1.48
C ILE A 445 7.34 -3.38 2.79
N LEU A 446 7.75 -2.12 2.69
CA LEU A 446 8.03 -1.21 3.78
C LEU A 446 7.33 0.11 3.44
N ARG A 447 6.21 0.41 4.10
CA ARG A 447 5.45 1.63 3.81
C ARG A 447 5.55 2.62 4.96
N VAL A 448 5.89 3.86 4.59
CA VAL A 448 5.88 5.03 5.46
C VAL A 448 4.84 6.00 4.86
N PRO A 449 3.98 6.61 5.69
CA PRO A 449 3.03 7.62 5.24
C PRO A 449 3.72 8.77 4.49
N LEU A 450 3.13 9.19 3.37
CA LEU A 450 3.60 10.39 2.65
C LEU A 450 3.27 11.68 3.42
N ALA A 451 2.20 11.68 4.22
CA ALA A 451 1.85 12.77 5.12
C ALA A 451 2.85 12.81 6.28
N GLY A 452 3.87 13.67 6.15
CA GLY A 452 4.88 13.89 7.20
C GLY A 452 6.31 13.51 6.82
N THR A 453 6.60 13.25 5.54
CA THR A 453 7.97 12.96 5.03
C THR A 453 9.00 14.06 5.30
N ASP A 454 8.55 15.26 5.69
CA ASP A 454 9.42 16.33 6.18
C ASP A 454 10.04 16.01 7.56
N ARG A 455 9.62 14.91 8.21
CA ARG A 455 10.11 14.44 9.51
C ARG A 455 10.75 13.05 9.36
N GLU A 456 11.96 12.88 9.90
CA GLU A 456 12.67 11.59 9.91
C GLU A 456 12.02 10.53 10.84
N ASP A 457 11.03 10.94 11.65
CA ASP A 457 10.44 10.14 12.74
C ASP A 457 9.03 9.60 12.46
N VAL A 458 8.66 9.37 11.20
CA VAL A 458 7.34 8.79 10.89
C VAL A 458 7.38 7.27 11.07
N ASP A 459 6.37 6.74 11.76
CA ASP A 459 6.22 5.29 11.95
C ASP A 459 5.84 4.57 10.66
N GLU A 460 6.38 3.36 10.48
CA GLU A 460 5.99 2.51 9.37
C GLU A 460 4.56 2.00 9.60
N VAL A 461 3.80 1.85 8.51
CA VAL A 461 2.44 1.30 8.57
C VAL A 461 2.42 -0.16 8.13
N ALA A 462 3.33 -0.55 7.23
CA ALA A 462 3.35 -1.88 6.63
C ALA A 462 4.75 -2.49 6.61
N LEU A 463 4.85 -3.77 7.00
CA LEU A 463 6.07 -4.57 6.94
C LEU A 463 5.76 -5.99 6.43
N ILE A 464 6.11 -6.28 5.17
CA ILE A 464 6.03 -7.64 4.60
C ILE A 464 7.41 -8.00 4.07
N PRO A 465 8.04 -9.07 4.57
CA PRO A 465 9.37 -9.45 4.15
C PRO A 465 9.32 -10.12 2.77
N ARG A 466 10.51 -10.32 2.19
CA ARG A 466 10.68 -11.07 0.94
C ARG A 466 10.05 -12.46 0.96
N GLU A 467 9.76 -12.96 -0.25
CA GLU A 467 9.13 -14.26 -0.46
C GLU A 467 9.87 -15.39 0.27
N ALA A 468 11.20 -15.34 0.27
CA ALA A 468 12.03 -16.31 0.98
C ALA A 468 11.70 -16.42 2.48
N THR A 469 11.17 -15.36 3.10
CA THR A 469 10.74 -15.35 4.50
C THR A 469 9.23 -15.54 4.64
N ILE A 470 8.39 -14.78 3.92
CA ILE A 470 6.91 -14.87 4.06
C ILE A 470 6.33 -16.18 3.52
N GLY A 471 6.95 -16.79 2.50
CA GLY A 471 6.55 -18.08 1.96
C GLY A 471 6.57 -19.19 3.03
N PRO A 472 7.72 -19.43 3.70
CA PRO A 472 7.78 -20.35 4.83
C PRO A 472 6.83 -20.03 5.97
N ILE A 473 6.63 -18.75 6.33
CA ILE A 473 5.65 -18.36 7.35
C ILE A 473 4.26 -18.86 6.95
N ALA A 474 3.80 -18.52 5.74
CA ALA A 474 2.50 -18.93 5.23
C ALA A 474 2.36 -20.46 5.19
N LEU A 475 3.37 -21.18 4.69
CA LEU A 475 3.31 -22.63 4.57
C LEU A 475 3.27 -23.32 5.92
N ILE A 476 4.14 -22.94 6.85
CA ILE A 476 4.19 -23.56 8.18
C ILE A 476 2.89 -23.29 8.93
N ARG A 477 2.31 -22.08 8.80
CA ARG A 477 0.99 -21.77 9.36
C ARG A 477 -0.12 -22.66 8.77
N VAL A 478 -0.17 -22.83 7.45
CA VAL A 478 -1.12 -23.76 6.81
C VAL A 478 -0.92 -25.18 7.32
N LEU A 479 0.32 -25.67 7.38
CA LEU A 479 0.62 -27.01 7.90
C LEU A 479 0.26 -27.17 9.38
N THR A 480 0.40 -26.10 10.18
CA THR A 480 -0.01 -26.05 11.60
C THR A 480 -1.51 -26.26 11.72
N CYS A 481 -2.32 -25.49 10.98
CA CYS A 481 -3.78 -25.67 10.98
C CYS A 481 -4.19 -27.06 10.48
N LEU A 482 -3.53 -27.60 9.45
CA LEU A 482 -3.79 -28.96 8.99
C LEU A 482 -3.44 -30.00 10.07
N ALA A 483 -2.40 -29.80 10.85
CA ALA A 483 -2.03 -30.68 11.95
C ALA A 483 -3.03 -30.62 13.10
N GLU A 484 -3.43 -29.41 13.51
CA GLU A 484 -4.43 -29.18 14.58
C GLU A 484 -5.77 -29.83 14.24
N ARG A 485 -6.13 -29.88 12.95
CA ARG A 485 -7.36 -30.51 12.45
C ARG A 485 -7.21 -32.00 12.11
N GLY A 486 -6.03 -32.59 12.33
CA GLY A 486 -5.74 -33.99 12.00
C GLY A 486 -5.63 -34.31 10.50
N LEU A 487 -5.77 -33.30 9.63
CA LEU A 487 -5.73 -33.44 8.18
C LEU A 487 -4.32 -33.70 7.65
N LEU A 488 -3.29 -33.23 8.36
CA LEU A 488 -1.89 -33.34 7.91
C LEU A 488 -1.44 -34.79 7.73
N ASP A 489 -1.72 -35.65 8.71
CA ASP A 489 -1.37 -37.08 8.62
C ASP A 489 -2.41 -37.85 7.79
N GLN A 490 -3.70 -37.46 7.86
CA GLN A 490 -4.78 -38.10 7.10
C GLN A 490 -4.59 -37.98 5.59
N SER A 491 -4.06 -36.85 5.11
CA SER A 491 -3.91 -36.55 3.67
C SER A 491 -3.13 -37.62 2.90
N GLN A 492 -2.18 -38.29 3.55
CA GLN A 492 -1.36 -39.34 2.93
C GLN A 492 -2.21 -40.57 2.56
N SER A 493 -3.29 -40.82 3.31
CA SER A 493 -4.19 -41.95 3.12
C SER A 493 -5.33 -41.68 2.12
N TRP A 494 -5.57 -40.42 1.73
CA TRP A 494 -6.67 -40.08 0.85
C TRP A 494 -6.53 -40.70 -0.55
N THR A 495 -7.65 -41.10 -1.14
CA THR A 495 -7.76 -41.57 -2.53
C THR A 495 -8.34 -40.52 -3.47
N GLN A 496 -8.98 -39.49 -2.91
CA GLN A 496 -9.56 -38.36 -3.62
C GLN A 496 -9.37 -37.08 -2.81
N LEU A 497 -9.46 -35.93 -3.48
CA LEU A 497 -9.45 -34.63 -2.81
C LEU A 497 -10.76 -34.40 -2.05
N PRO A 498 -10.72 -33.74 -0.88
CA PRO A 498 -11.93 -33.26 -0.23
C PRO A 498 -12.75 -32.33 -1.13
N GLU A 499 -14.08 -32.41 -1.01
CA GLU A 499 -15.00 -31.56 -1.77
C GLU A 499 -14.74 -30.08 -1.48
N GLY A 500 -14.90 -29.24 -2.51
CA GLY A 500 -14.65 -27.80 -2.43
C GLY A 500 -13.18 -27.39 -2.53
N THR A 501 -12.24 -28.34 -2.62
CA THR A 501 -10.83 -28.02 -2.91
C THR A 501 -10.72 -27.42 -4.31
N SER A 502 -9.91 -26.37 -4.46
CA SER A 502 -9.65 -25.70 -5.74
C SER A 502 -9.21 -26.68 -6.83
N PRO A 503 -9.68 -26.51 -8.08
CA PRO A 503 -9.26 -27.33 -9.21
C PRO A 503 -7.77 -27.15 -9.55
N SER A 504 -7.12 -26.09 -9.06
CA SER A 504 -5.67 -25.90 -9.24
C SER A 504 -4.84 -26.82 -8.34
N VAL A 505 -5.45 -27.57 -7.41
CA VAL A 505 -4.74 -28.49 -6.53
C VAL A 505 -5.06 -29.92 -6.91
N THR A 506 -4.03 -30.76 -7.02
CA THR A 506 -4.18 -32.20 -7.24
C THR A 506 -3.90 -32.97 -5.95
N LEU A 507 -4.44 -34.18 -5.82
CA LEU A 507 -4.14 -35.06 -4.69
C LEU A 507 -2.64 -35.36 -4.58
N ALA A 508 -1.97 -35.53 -5.71
CA ALA A 508 -0.52 -35.74 -5.76
C ALA A 508 0.25 -34.54 -5.17
N ASN A 509 -0.14 -33.31 -5.51
CA ASN A 509 0.46 -32.10 -4.96
C ASN A 509 0.30 -32.07 -3.44
N LEU A 510 -0.91 -32.30 -2.92
CA LEU A 510 -1.15 -32.30 -1.48
C LEU A 510 -0.36 -33.38 -0.74
N LYS A 511 -0.36 -34.61 -1.27
CA LYS A 511 0.42 -35.71 -0.67
C LYS A 511 1.90 -35.39 -0.66
N GLN A 512 2.43 -34.79 -1.71
CA GLN A 512 3.83 -34.35 -1.75
C GLN A 512 4.10 -33.29 -0.67
N ILE A 513 3.30 -32.22 -0.63
CA ILE A 513 3.48 -31.08 0.30
C ILE A 513 3.42 -31.55 1.76
N THR A 514 2.47 -32.43 2.07
CA THR A 514 2.24 -32.94 3.43
C THR A 514 3.10 -34.18 3.77
N SER A 515 3.94 -34.65 2.84
CA SER A 515 4.78 -35.82 3.11
C SER A 515 5.86 -35.50 4.14
N PRO A 516 6.16 -36.44 5.08
CA PRO A 516 7.19 -36.21 6.10
C PRO A 516 8.57 -35.80 5.54
N PRO A 517 9.09 -36.38 4.45
CA PRO A 517 10.39 -35.96 3.89
C PRO A 517 10.41 -34.51 3.42
N ILE A 518 9.31 -34.05 2.79
CA ILE A 518 9.19 -32.68 2.29
C ILE A 518 9.06 -31.69 3.45
N ILE A 519 8.23 -32.01 4.45
CA ILE A 519 8.12 -31.20 5.68
C ILE A 519 9.48 -31.03 6.35
N LYS A 520 10.23 -32.13 6.57
CA LYS A 520 11.57 -32.09 7.18
C LYS A 520 12.53 -31.17 6.43
N LYS A 521 12.53 -31.24 5.09
CA LYS A 521 13.35 -30.39 4.22
C LYS A 521 12.97 -28.92 4.38
N ILE A 522 11.69 -28.59 4.36
CA ILE A 522 11.18 -27.22 4.49
C ILE A 522 11.55 -26.63 5.85
N LEU A 523 11.31 -27.36 6.94
CA LEU A 523 11.62 -26.89 8.30
C LEU A 523 13.11 -26.57 8.46
N THR A 524 13.99 -27.45 7.96
CA THR A 524 15.44 -27.23 7.98
C THR A 524 15.83 -25.96 7.20
N ILE A 525 15.19 -25.73 6.04
CA ILE A 525 15.43 -24.54 5.22
C ILE A 525 14.90 -23.28 5.93
N ALA A 526 13.73 -23.36 6.58
CA ALA A 526 13.12 -22.25 7.29
C ALA A 526 13.99 -21.73 8.45
N VAL A 527 14.58 -22.62 9.25
CA VAL A 527 15.55 -22.23 10.30
C VAL A 527 16.73 -21.45 9.72
N LYS A 528 17.31 -21.95 8.61
CA LYS A 528 18.42 -21.27 7.92
C LYS A 528 18.01 -19.89 7.39
N ARG A 529 16.80 -19.77 6.87
CA ARG A 529 16.25 -18.50 6.37
C ARG A 529 16.02 -17.48 7.48
N ALA A 530 15.51 -17.90 8.64
CA ALA A 530 15.38 -17.03 9.81
C ALA A 530 16.76 -16.47 10.23
N SER A 531 17.78 -17.33 10.32
CA SER A 531 19.15 -16.92 10.66
C SER A 531 19.76 -15.97 9.62
N ALA A 532 19.61 -16.30 8.32
CA ALA A 532 20.10 -15.45 7.24
C ALA A 532 19.42 -14.07 7.22
N TYR A 533 18.11 -14.01 7.48
CA TYR A 533 17.38 -12.75 7.50
C TYR A 533 17.73 -11.91 8.73
N ARG A 534 17.96 -12.53 9.90
CA ARG A 534 18.56 -11.86 11.06
C ARG A 534 19.90 -11.22 10.72
N GLU A 535 20.73 -11.87 9.92
CA GLU A 535 22.03 -11.31 9.53
C GLU A 535 21.89 -10.10 8.59
N ILE A 536 20.92 -10.10 7.68
CA ILE A 536 20.55 -8.90 6.91
C ILE A 536 20.14 -7.76 7.84
N GLY A 537 19.38 -8.06 8.91
CA GLY A 537 19.08 -7.08 9.95
C GLY A 537 20.35 -6.47 10.56
N ARG A 538 21.35 -7.30 10.89
CA ARG A 538 22.63 -6.82 11.44
C ARG A 538 23.36 -5.89 10.46
N GLN A 539 23.40 -6.23 9.18
CA GLN A 539 23.99 -5.37 8.15
C GLN A 539 23.28 -4.02 8.07
N ARG A 540 21.94 -4.01 8.11
CA ARG A 540 21.13 -2.78 8.10
C ARG A 540 21.36 -1.90 9.34
N VAL A 541 21.60 -2.50 10.52
CA VAL A 541 22.00 -1.76 11.73
C VAL A 541 23.33 -1.03 11.55
N GLN A 542 24.30 -1.64 10.87
CA GLN A 542 25.61 -1.01 10.61
C GLN A 542 25.49 0.23 9.73
N SER A 543 24.47 0.29 8.85
CA SER A 543 24.13 1.45 8.03
C SER A 543 23.12 2.41 8.68
N ASN A 544 22.86 2.29 9.99
CA ASN A 544 21.85 3.07 10.72
C ASN A 544 20.41 2.99 10.15
N ALA A 545 20.10 1.97 9.34
CA ALA A 545 18.78 1.76 8.77
C ALA A 545 17.87 0.96 9.74
N TYR A 546 17.58 1.52 10.91
CA TYR A 546 16.89 0.81 11.99
C TYR A 546 15.50 0.30 11.61
N HIS A 547 14.75 1.05 10.78
CA HIS A 547 13.46 0.63 10.25
C HIS A 547 13.58 -0.62 9.35
N ARG A 548 14.59 -0.66 8.47
CA ARG A 548 14.87 -1.84 7.64
C ARG A 548 15.38 -2.99 8.50
N ALA A 549 16.08 -2.71 9.59
CA ALA A 549 16.52 -3.75 10.53
C ALA A 549 15.32 -4.40 11.25
N LEU A 550 14.31 -3.62 11.65
CA LEU A 550 13.05 -4.15 12.19
C LEU A 550 12.32 -5.05 11.17
N LEU A 551 12.25 -4.63 9.90
CA LEU A 551 11.71 -5.45 8.80
C LEU A 551 12.42 -6.81 8.67
N ALA A 552 13.69 -6.91 9.08
CA ALA A 552 14.42 -8.17 9.11
C ALA A 552 14.16 -8.98 10.39
N TYR A 553 14.23 -8.35 11.56
CA TYR A 553 14.13 -9.04 12.85
C TYR A 553 12.72 -9.55 13.16
N VAL A 554 11.68 -8.74 12.93
CA VAL A 554 10.30 -9.12 13.31
C VAL A 554 9.81 -10.34 12.51
N PRO A 555 9.94 -10.39 11.17
CA PRO A 555 9.49 -11.57 10.43
C PRO A 555 10.40 -12.80 10.62
N ALA A 556 11.69 -12.63 10.94
CA ALA A 556 12.54 -13.75 11.33
C ALA A 556 12.12 -14.35 12.69
N ALA A 557 11.69 -13.50 13.64
CA ALA A 557 11.06 -13.93 14.88
C ALA A 557 9.72 -14.64 14.61
N GLU A 558 8.86 -14.07 13.75
CA GLU A 558 7.59 -14.69 13.33
C GLU A 558 7.82 -16.09 12.75
N LEU A 559 8.73 -16.25 11.79
CA LEU A 559 9.07 -17.55 11.22
C LEU A 559 9.55 -18.55 12.28
N SER A 560 10.40 -18.10 13.21
CA SER A 560 10.91 -18.94 14.29
C SER A 560 9.79 -19.37 15.26
N CYS A 561 8.84 -18.47 15.53
CA CYS A 561 7.65 -18.75 16.33
C CYS A 561 6.75 -19.79 15.66
N CYS A 562 6.43 -19.62 14.37
CA CYS A 562 5.65 -20.60 13.60
C CYS A 562 6.28 -22.00 13.62
N LEU A 563 7.61 -22.10 13.56
CA LEU A 563 8.32 -23.39 13.65
C LEU A 563 8.12 -24.08 15.01
N LEU A 564 8.22 -23.33 16.11
CA LEU A 564 8.03 -23.86 17.46
C LEU A 564 6.58 -24.29 17.69
N GLU A 565 5.63 -23.53 17.18
CA GLU A 565 4.21 -23.86 17.26
C GLU A 565 3.88 -25.12 16.45
N PHE A 566 4.38 -25.23 15.22
CA PHE A 566 4.22 -26.43 14.41
C PHE A 566 4.77 -27.69 15.11
N ASP A 567 5.94 -27.59 15.73
CA ASP A 567 6.51 -28.71 16.49
C ASP A 567 5.68 -29.04 17.74
N ARG A 568 5.10 -28.03 18.41
CA ARG A 568 4.18 -28.23 19.53
C ARG A 568 2.94 -29.01 19.10
N VAL A 569 2.26 -28.59 18.03
CA VAL A 569 0.99 -29.22 17.59
C VAL A 569 1.21 -30.62 17.01
N THR A 570 2.39 -30.88 16.45
CA THR A 570 2.77 -32.22 15.94
C THR A 570 3.38 -33.13 17.01
N GLY A 571 3.30 -32.76 18.30
CA GLY A 571 3.77 -33.59 19.40
C GLY A 571 5.29 -33.81 19.39
N ARG A 572 6.06 -32.81 18.98
CA ARG A 572 7.54 -32.85 18.90
C ARG A 572 8.11 -33.81 17.86
N LYS A 573 7.32 -34.19 16.85
CA LYS A 573 7.74 -35.08 15.74
C LYS A 573 8.88 -34.51 14.90
N TYR A 574 9.07 -33.18 14.89
CA TYR A 574 10.02 -32.47 14.03
C TYR A 574 11.06 -31.66 14.81
N SER A 575 11.22 -31.90 16.13
CA SER A 575 12.10 -31.09 16.99
C SER A 575 13.57 -31.09 16.53
N ARG A 576 14.00 -32.14 15.82
CA ARG A 576 15.36 -32.23 15.27
C ARG A 576 15.55 -31.22 14.14
N GLU A 577 14.59 -31.12 13.23
CA GLU A 577 14.66 -30.28 12.04
C GLU A 577 14.50 -28.79 12.37
N ILE A 578 13.81 -28.47 13.47
CA ILE A 578 13.65 -27.08 13.93
C ILE A 578 14.69 -26.64 14.97
N ARG A 579 15.70 -27.47 15.24
CA ARG A 579 16.74 -27.15 16.23
C ARG A 579 17.39 -25.80 15.91
N GLY A 580 17.39 -24.90 16.89
CA GLY A 580 17.88 -23.53 16.77
C GLY A 580 16.80 -22.48 16.52
N ALA A 581 15.56 -22.87 16.20
CA ALA A 581 14.45 -21.93 16.01
C ALA A 581 14.23 -21.04 17.25
N ARG A 582 14.22 -21.60 18.48
CA ARG A 582 14.09 -20.80 19.70
C ARG A 582 15.23 -19.81 19.90
N LYS A 583 16.46 -20.21 19.60
CA LYS A 583 17.61 -19.30 19.66
C LYS A 583 17.45 -18.13 18.70
N GLU A 584 17.04 -18.40 17.45
CA GLU A 584 16.79 -17.35 16.46
C GLU A 584 15.63 -16.44 16.90
N LEU A 585 14.54 -16.98 17.45
CA LEU A 585 13.45 -16.22 18.03
C LEU A 585 13.95 -15.24 19.10
N VAL A 586 14.68 -15.73 20.10
CA VAL A 586 15.20 -14.92 21.22
C VAL A 586 16.17 -13.84 20.75
N LEU A 587 17.06 -14.15 19.79
CA LEU A 587 17.98 -13.19 19.21
C LEU A 587 17.25 -12.10 18.42
N CYS A 588 16.28 -12.49 17.59
CA CYS A 588 15.53 -11.55 16.77
C CYS A 588 14.65 -10.63 17.61
N LEU A 589 13.92 -11.15 18.60
CA LEU A 589 13.13 -10.34 19.53
C LEU A 589 14.02 -9.35 20.32
N GLY A 590 15.14 -9.82 20.86
CA GLY A 590 16.06 -8.94 21.59
C GLY A 590 16.67 -7.84 20.69
N ASN A 591 16.91 -8.12 19.42
CA ASN A 591 17.39 -7.11 18.47
C ASN A 591 16.26 -6.16 18.03
N ALA A 592 15.04 -6.65 17.83
CA ALA A 592 13.87 -5.82 17.57
C ALA A 592 13.59 -4.86 18.73
N ALA A 593 13.73 -5.32 19.98
CA ALA A 593 13.66 -4.50 21.19
C ALA A 593 14.70 -3.36 21.15
N GLU A 594 15.97 -3.68 20.83
CA GLU A 594 17.03 -2.67 20.72
C GLU A 594 16.79 -1.67 19.57
N MET A 595 16.25 -2.10 18.43
CA MET A 595 15.89 -1.18 17.34
C MET A 595 14.73 -0.28 17.73
N SER A 596 13.73 -0.81 18.40
CA SER A 596 12.57 -0.06 18.89
C SER A 596 13.01 1.01 19.89
N ARG A 597 13.93 0.66 20.80
CA ARG A 597 14.57 1.61 21.74
C ARG A 597 15.28 2.75 21.00
N ARG A 598 16.03 2.44 19.94
CA ARG A 598 16.74 3.46 19.12
C ARG A 598 15.79 4.36 18.32
N LYS A 599 14.58 3.88 18.05
CA LYS A 599 13.50 4.65 17.40
C LYS A 599 12.55 5.32 18.40
N ASP A 600 12.88 5.34 19.70
CA ASP A 600 12.02 5.84 20.79
C ASP A 600 10.61 5.23 20.85
N ARG A 601 10.44 4.00 20.34
CA ARG A 601 9.20 3.23 20.45
C ARG A 601 9.17 2.44 21.75
N LYS A 602 8.78 3.13 22.81
CA LYS A 602 8.88 2.61 24.19
C LYS A 602 8.01 1.38 24.42
N GLU A 603 6.79 1.35 23.88
CA GLU A 603 5.89 0.21 23.99
C GLU A 603 6.42 -1.02 23.25
N ASP A 604 6.86 -0.85 22.01
CA ASP A 604 7.49 -1.92 21.21
C ASP A 604 8.74 -2.47 21.90
N PHE A 605 9.56 -1.58 22.48
CA PHE A 605 10.72 -1.96 23.24
C PHE A 605 10.35 -2.88 24.41
N LEU A 606 9.31 -2.54 25.18
CA LEU A 606 8.80 -3.38 26.26
C LEU A 606 8.28 -4.72 25.73
N ARG A 607 7.39 -4.71 24.73
CA ARG A 607 6.76 -5.91 24.16
C ARG A 607 7.81 -6.93 23.70
N PHE A 608 8.78 -6.48 22.90
CA PHE A 608 9.85 -7.35 22.41
C PHE A 608 10.84 -7.76 23.51
N ALA A 609 11.14 -6.90 24.49
CA ALA A 609 12.04 -7.25 25.59
C ALA A 609 11.43 -8.29 26.55
N VAL A 610 10.14 -8.17 26.87
CA VAL A 610 9.39 -9.16 27.66
C VAL A 610 9.43 -10.51 26.96
N ALA A 611 9.06 -10.55 25.68
CA ALA A 611 9.05 -11.78 24.90
C ALA A 611 10.47 -12.39 24.79
N ALA A 612 11.48 -11.60 24.46
CA ALA A 612 12.86 -12.09 24.34
C ALA A 612 13.38 -12.70 25.65
N ASN A 613 13.00 -12.13 26.80
CA ASN A 613 13.41 -12.63 28.11
C ASN A 613 12.63 -13.90 28.52
N GLN A 614 11.32 -13.95 28.26
CA GLN A 614 10.49 -15.13 28.55
C GLN A 614 11.01 -16.35 27.78
N TYR A 615 11.12 -16.24 26.45
CA TYR A 615 11.56 -17.35 25.61
C TYR A 615 13.03 -17.74 25.83
N ALA A 616 13.85 -16.85 26.41
CA ALA A 616 15.22 -17.18 26.80
C ALA A 616 15.28 -17.99 28.11
N LYS A 617 14.39 -17.71 29.06
CA LYS A 617 14.33 -18.41 30.36
C LYS A 617 13.72 -19.80 30.26
N ASP A 618 12.74 -19.98 29.37
CA ASP A 618 12.07 -21.26 29.16
C ASP A 618 12.88 -22.22 28.26
N ALA A 619 14.07 -21.80 27.82
CA ALA A 619 14.87 -22.55 26.88
C ALA A 619 15.62 -23.71 27.55
N LEU A 620 15.67 -24.84 26.86
CA LEU A 620 16.46 -25.99 27.26
C LEU A 620 17.94 -25.78 26.88
N PRO A 621 18.91 -26.36 27.61
CA PRO A 621 20.34 -26.19 27.32
C PRO A 621 20.73 -26.54 25.88
N GLU A 622 20.12 -27.56 25.29
CA GLU A 622 20.33 -28.02 23.92
C GLU A 622 19.91 -27.01 22.83
N GLU A 623 19.14 -25.98 23.18
CA GLU A 623 18.72 -24.93 22.25
C GLU A 623 19.82 -23.88 22.02
N GLY A 624 20.93 -23.95 22.77
CA GLY A 624 22.12 -23.14 22.52
C GLY A 624 21.96 -21.67 22.88
N ILE A 625 21.08 -21.37 23.83
CA ILE A 625 20.90 -20.05 24.45
C ILE A 625 21.92 -19.92 25.59
N THR A 626 22.82 -18.93 25.49
CA THR A 626 23.88 -18.72 26.47
C THR A 626 23.38 -17.96 27.69
N GLY A 627 24.02 -18.16 28.85
CA GLY A 627 23.74 -17.37 30.06
C GLY A 627 23.88 -15.86 29.81
N ASP A 628 24.87 -15.45 29.02
CA ASP A 628 25.07 -14.05 28.63
C ASP A 628 23.87 -13.46 27.87
N LEU A 629 23.24 -14.26 27.00
CA LEU A 629 22.06 -13.81 26.25
C LEU A 629 20.85 -13.62 27.18
N ILE A 630 20.65 -14.53 28.14
CA ILE A 630 19.61 -14.41 29.17
C ILE A 630 19.83 -13.14 30.00
N VAL A 631 21.06 -12.91 30.48
CA VAL A 631 21.41 -11.70 31.25
C VAL A 631 21.21 -10.43 30.41
N LYS A 632 21.61 -10.45 29.13
CA LYS A 632 21.45 -9.32 28.22
C LYS A 632 19.97 -8.96 28.00
N ASN A 633 19.12 -9.94 27.76
CA ASN A 633 17.68 -9.70 27.59
C ASN A 633 17.00 -9.29 28.90
N GLY A 634 17.45 -9.83 30.04
CA GLY A 634 17.00 -9.37 31.36
C GLY A 634 17.30 -7.88 31.62
N ARG A 635 18.50 -7.40 31.22
CA ARG A 635 18.86 -5.97 31.30
C ARG A 635 17.96 -5.10 30.42
N ARG A 636 17.70 -5.53 29.18
CA ARG A 636 16.79 -4.82 28.25
C ARG A 636 15.38 -4.72 28.81
N LEU A 637 14.86 -5.79 29.40
CA LEU A 637 13.55 -5.77 30.05
C LEU A 637 13.51 -4.79 31.23
N ALA A 638 14.52 -4.81 32.10
CA ALA A 638 14.60 -3.88 33.22
C ALA A 638 14.67 -2.41 32.77
N GLU A 639 15.36 -2.14 31.67
CA GLU A 639 15.41 -0.81 31.04
C GLU A 639 14.05 -0.41 30.46
N ALA A 640 13.39 -1.30 29.71
CA ALA A 640 12.08 -1.03 29.11
C ALA A 640 11.02 -0.72 30.17
N LYS A 641 10.99 -1.51 31.25
CA LYS A 641 10.15 -1.26 32.43
C LYS A 641 10.41 0.13 33.03
N ARG A 642 11.68 0.52 33.18
CA ARG A 642 12.07 1.83 33.71
C ARG A 642 11.61 2.98 32.81
N VAL A 643 11.73 2.83 31.49
CA VAL A 643 11.35 3.86 30.51
C VAL A 643 9.83 4.12 30.49
N LEU A 644 9.03 3.08 30.73
CA LEU A 644 7.56 3.17 30.80
C LEU A 644 7.00 3.33 32.23
N ASN A 645 7.86 3.42 33.25
CA ASN A 645 7.46 3.42 34.67
C ASN A 645 6.57 2.23 35.06
N VAL A 646 6.79 1.06 34.46
CA VAL A 646 6.09 -0.19 34.78
C VAL A 646 6.92 -0.96 35.79
N SER A 647 6.34 -1.30 36.95
CA SER A 647 7.01 -2.06 38.03
C SER A 647 7.30 -3.50 37.64
#